data_AF-A0AAI8QH09-F1
#
_entry.id   AF-A0AAI8QH09-F1
#
_cell.length_a   1.000
_cell.length_b   1.000
_cell.length_c   1.000
_cell.angle_alpha   90.00
_cell.angle_beta   90.00
_cell.angle_gamma   90.00
#
_symmetry.space_group_name_H-M   'P 1'
#
loop_
_entity.id
_entity.type
_entity.pdbx_description
1 polymer ?
#
loop_
_entity_poly.entity_id
_entity_poly.type
_entity_poly.pdbx_seq_one_letter_code
_entity_poly.pdbx_strand_id
1 'polypeptide(L)'
;MKTPPPPLESQGGDGKQQAPESTFDNALSPSLRGDEIAEATHKSTQVDSSALPSTDISPFTKAQYDKAESSAFCHFEQSEKSHAQSNKTAPKAESPTEIKLFDNLLFTDTFNTYTPDSKGFIGSKDGTQTTVDSLPYLEKNYAKIQEFKNTEFKIFLSNPPYSAGQKSANDDNANEKSPHIDKRISETYRAKSLATSTKNTSFDSFKRALRFMSDRIGESGGIIGLVVNGSFLDSNSDDGLRACLEAEFDYIYIFNLRGNQRTSGETSRKEGGKFFDSGSRTPVAICFFVKLDSSALPSTDISPFTKAQYDKAESSAFCHFERSEKSHAQSSDKPTPSKAKIYYYDIGDYLDRQTKLNIIQNFKSIESMEAQGLFTLITPNKDYDWINQRDYSFMAFTPMGSTGQKLKPLAINAKDELELEIFELFSQGVVTGKDNWSFNFSKENLAKNIALCIDTYNTEREALVANPAYKLCNDLSKVTWSGSLDKRVRANRELVFDESRIRICSYRPFTKEFLYFDNGYNHSHCQMDKIYPFGNKGEAIVCINGDFENVAIQVLGVGATHQFSALTSNGIVDLEHISKGHCFPLYYYERVESSTENGQMTMDYDKAESSAFCHFEQSEKSHAQSSDKTRNDNKTAYYRRKDAIRDEALAFFQNAYNDSSITKEAMFYYIYAILNHKDYIAKYKDNLSKMLPRIPLMQDFWGFVASGRALAELHINYESHNKLDSGAFSCLAKDLHEFKTSAKGLFEKDFRQKAREDIEHLNEGDFRIETIKFHAKGVKDSILLNDTIAIVDIPHKAYAYKVNGKSAIEWILDRYKISTDKASGIVNDPNLYESTSGALKGLKGGRYVLELLLSVIQMSVQTIEVVESMPEYKLLFHNE
;
A
#
# COMPACT_ATOMS: atom_id res chain seq x y z
N MET A 1 -21.33 -62.67 43.83
CA MET A 1 -22.32 -63.33 44.70
C MET A 1 -23.40 -62.33 45.06
N LYS A 2 -24.65 -62.76 44.86
CA LYS A 2 -25.84 -62.42 45.63
C LYS A 2 -26.30 -60.94 45.73
N THR A 3 -27.18 -60.65 44.76
CA THR A 3 -28.62 -60.29 44.95
C THR A 3 -29.05 -58.88 45.37
N PRO A 4 -30.24 -58.46 44.89
CA PRO A 4 -30.71 -57.07 44.78
C PRO A 4 -32.00 -56.85 45.64
N PRO A 5 -33.07 -56.16 45.18
CA PRO A 5 -33.73 -54.93 45.71
C PRO A 5 -35.10 -55.28 46.37
N PRO A 6 -36.27 -54.56 46.28
CA PRO A 6 -36.71 -53.16 46.00
C PRO A 6 -37.72 -52.70 47.14
N PRO A 7 -38.91 -52.03 46.99
CA PRO A 7 -39.53 -51.24 45.91
C PRO A 7 -40.44 -49.99 46.26
N LEU A 8 -40.78 -49.24 45.20
CA LEU A 8 -42.12 -48.78 44.72
C LEU A 8 -42.73 -47.39 45.01
N GLU A 9 -43.20 -46.85 43.85
CA GLU A 9 -44.46 -46.13 43.54
C GLU A 9 -44.56 -44.61 43.74
N SER A 10 -45.15 -43.81 42.82
CA SER A 10 -45.54 -43.95 41.40
C SER A 10 -46.27 -42.66 40.96
N GLN A 11 -46.10 -42.33 39.67
CA GLN A 11 -47.06 -41.64 38.76
C GLN A 11 -47.38 -40.16 39.02
N GLY A 12 -47.51 -39.27 38.02
CA GLY A 12 -47.52 -39.37 36.55
C GLY A 12 -48.21 -38.10 36.00
N GLY A 13 -47.97 -37.73 34.73
CA GLY A 13 -48.83 -36.77 34.02
C GLY A 13 -48.12 -35.78 33.08
N ASP A 14 -48.26 -36.05 31.78
CA ASP A 14 -47.88 -35.26 30.60
C ASP A 14 -48.51 -33.85 30.48
N GLY A 15 -47.92 -32.99 29.63
CA GLY A 15 -48.73 -32.08 28.81
C GLY A 15 -48.16 -30.71 28.41
N LYS A 16 -47.56 -30.64 27.22
CA LYS A 16 -47.78 -29.67 26.12
C LYS A 16 -47.92 -28.14 26.37
N GLN A 17 -47.10 -27.44 25.57
CA GLN A 17 -47.41 -26.32 24.66
C GLN A 17 -47.76 -24.90 25.18
N GLN A 18 -47.16 -23.95 24.44
CA GLN A 18 -47.64 -22.61 24.06
C GLN A 18 -47.34 -21.41 24.99
N ALA A 19 -46.53 -20.50 24.43
CA ALA A 19 -46.58 -19.04 24.60
C ALA A 19 -48.03 -18.50 24.44
N PRO A 20 -48.42 -17.27 24.86
CA PRO A 20 -47.69 -16.03 24.54
C PRO A 20 -47.88 -14.81 25.50
N GLU A 21 -47.22 -13.72 25.12
CA GLU A 21 -47.67 -12.32 25.17
C GLU A 21 -47.96 -11.60 26.50
N SER A 22 -47.07 -10.63 26.76
CA SER A 22 -47.38 -9.19 26.81
C SER A 22 -47.75 -8.51 28.14
N THR A 23 -47.32 -7.24 28.20
CA THR A 23 -47.76 -6.09 29.00
C THR A 23 -47.06 -5.76 30.33
N PHE A 24 -46.33 -4.63 30.29
CA PHE A 24 -46.37 -3.44 31.15
C PHE A 24 -46.96 -3.61 32.56
N ASP A 25 -46.38 -3.10 33.65
CA ASP A 25 -46.09 -1.67 33.85
C ASP A 25 -45.25 -1.40 35.13
N ASN A 26 -44.76 -0.16 35.16
CA ASN A 26 -43.98 0.60 36.15
C ASN A 26 -44.20 0.37 37.67
N ALA A 27 -43.14 0.60 38.47
CA ALA A 27 -43.11 1.57 39.59
C ALA A 27 -41.75 1.69 40.35
N LEU A 28 -41.16 2.90 40.30
CA LEU A 28 -40.67 3.76 41.40
C LEU A 28 -39.59 3.26 42.43
N SER A 29 -38.32 3.64 42.19
CA SER A 29 -37.36 4.52 42.96
C SER A 29 -37.36 4.58 44.52
N PRO A 30 -36.40 5.26 45.24
CA PRO A 30 -35.01 5.76 44.96
C PRO A 30 -33.95 5.57 46.11
N SER A 31 -32.64 5.78 45.82
CA SER A 31 -31.65 6.57 46.65
C SER A 31 -30.23 6.43 46.05
N LEU A 32 -29.63 7.41 45.37
CA LEU A 32 -28.94 8.66 45.79
C LEU A 32 -27.63 8.52 46.61
N ARG A 33 -26.50 8.75 45.90
CA ARG A 33 -25.25 9.51 46.22
C ARG A 33 -24.12 8.87 45.39
N GLY A 34 -23.44 9.50 44.44
CA GLY A 34 -23.11 10.91 44.22
C GLY A 34 -21.58 11.01 44.26
N ASP A 35 -20.93 11.17 43.11
CA ASP A 35 -19.84 12.14 42.87
C ASP A 35 -19.32 12.07 41.41
N GLU A 36 -18.92 13.23 40.93
CA GLU A 36 -18.97 13.74 39.56
C GLU A 36 -17.67 13.50 38.76
N ILE A 37 -17.79 13.18 37.46
CA ILE A 37 -16.86 13.61 36.41
C ILE A 37 -17.69 13.96 35.16
N ALA A 38 -17.63 15.24 34.76
CA ALA A 38 -18.42 15.80 33.68
C ALA A 38 -17.90 15.41 32.29
N GLU A 39 -18.70 14.65 31.55
CA GLU A 39 -18.55 14.40 30.11
C GLU A 39 -19.63 15.19 29.35
N ALA A 40 -19.21 16.10 28.47
CA ALA A 40 -20.10 16.89 27.63
C ALA A 40 -20.62 16.02 26.46
N THR A 41 -21.86 15.54 26.59
CA THR A 41 -22.61 14.86 25.52
C THR A 41 -23.41 15.89 24.71
N HIS A 42 -23.08 16.04 23.44
CA HIS A 42 -23.93 16.76 22.47
C HIS A 42 -25.07 15.85 22.01
N LYS A 43 -26.31 16.27 22.28
CA LYS A 43 -27.54 15.66 21.76
C LYS A 43 -27.56 15.73 20.23
N SER A 44 -27.60 14.58 19.56
CA SER A 44 -28.06 14.45 18.18
C SER A 44 -29.58 14.33 18.18
N THR A 45 -30.27 15.35 17.72
CA THR A 45 -31.68 15.23 17.28
C THR A 45 -31.74 14.35 16.05
N GLN A 46 -32.37 13.17 16.17
CA GLN A 46 -32.85 12.38 15.03
C GLN A 46 -33.85 13.23 14.24
N VAL A 47 -33.59 13.40 12.94
CA VAL A 47 -34.60 13.81 11.97
C VAL A 47 -34.89 12.59 11.10
N ASP A 48 -36.16 12.21 11.12
CA ASP A 48 -36.78 11.12 10.39
C ASP A 48 -36.68 11.36 8.87
N SER A 49 -36.14 10.42 8.12
CA SER A 49 -35.80 10.57 6.69
C SER A 49 -36.79 9.88 5.76
N SER A 50 -38.09 10.02 6.02
CA SER A 50 -39.15 9.50 5.15
C SER A 50 -40.18 10.56 4.78
N ALA A 51 -39.77 11.54 3.96
CA ALA A 51 -40.62 12.27 3.01
C ALA A 51 -39.79 13.36 2.29
N LEU A 52 -39.19 13.03 1.15
CA LEU A 52 -38.74 14.04 0.19
C LEU A 52 -39.58 13.88 -1.09
N PRO A 53 -40.45 14.83 -1.44
CA PRO A 53 -41.07 14.84 -2.75
C PRO A 53 -40.01 15.14 -3.80
N SER A 54 -40.09 14.44 -4.93
CA SER A 54 -39.32 14.72 -6.15
C SER A 54 -39.43 16.20 -6.49
N THR A 55 -38.35 16.95 -6.34
CA THR A 55 -38.28 18.35 -6.74
C THR A 55 -37.67 18.44 -8.11
N ASP A 56 -38.55 18.68 -9.06
CA ASP A 56 -38.24 19.18 -10.40
C ASP A 56 -37.52 20.53 -10.24
N ILE A 57 -36.24 20.60 -10.59
CA ILE A 57 -35.43 21.82 -10.45
C ILE A 57 -35.70 22.69 -11.67
N SER A 58 -36.73 23.54 -11.60
CA SER A 58 -36.81 24.71 -12.48
C SER A 58 -35.93 25.84 -11.91
N PRO A 59 -35.19 26.60 -12.73
CA PRO A 59 -34.36 27.70 -12.24
C PRO A 59 -35.19 28.78 -11.57
N PHE A 60 -34.73 29.28 -10.42
CA PHE A 60 -35.32 30.43 -9.73
C PHE A 60 -35.34 31.66 -10.66
N THR A 61 -36.46 32.37 -10.65
CA THR A 61 -36.63 33.61 -11.41
C THR A 61 -35.89 34.77 -10.75
N LYS A 62 -35.45 35.76 -11.53
CA LYS A 62 -34.76 36.99 -11.04
C LYS A 62 -35.47 37.66 -9.86
N ALA A 63 -36.82 37.67 -9.88
CA ALA A 63 -37.64 38.23 -8.82
C ALA A 63 -37.53 37.47 -7.47
N GLN A 64 -37.19 36.18 -7.49
CA GLN A 64 -36.98 35.40 -6.26
C GLN A 64 -35.59 35.69 -5.66
N TYR A 65 -34.60 36.07 -6.48
CA TYR A 65 -33.27 36.46 -6.03
C TYR A 65 -33.28 37.87 -5.41
N ASP A 66 -33.92 38.84 -6.07
CA ASP A 66 -34.07 40.21 -5.56
C ASP A 66 -34.84 40.25 -4.22
N LYS A 67 -35.75 39.28 -4.02
CA LYS A 67 -36.49 39.09 -2.77
C LYS A 67 -35.64 38.44 -1.65
N ALA A 68 -34.64 37.64 -2.01
CA ALA A 68 -33.71 37.03 -1.07
C ALA A 68 -32.62 38.02 -0.61
N GLU A 69 -32.09 38.85 -1.52
CA GLU A 69 -31.15 39.94 -1.16
C GLU A 69 -31.79 40.97 -0.23
N SER A 70 -33.03 41.39 -0.51
CA SER A 70 -33.77 42.34 0.34
C SER A 70 -34.16 41.74 1.70
N SER A 71 -34.45 40.44 1.75
CA SER A 71 -34.73 39.68 2.99
C SER A 71 -33.48 39.52 3.87
N ALA A 72 -32.33 39.17 3.29
CA ALA A 72 -31.07 39.01 4.00
C ALA A 72 -30.56 40.34 4.60
N PHE A 73 -30.75 41.46 3.88
CA PHE A 73 -30.45 42.80 4.39
C PHE A 73 -31.38 43.22 5.54
N CYS A 74 -32.67 42.88 5.45
CA CYS A 74 -33.66 43.27 6.47
C CYS A 74 -33.50 42.48 7.79
N HIS A 75 -33.09 41.21 7.72
CA HIS A 75 -32.82 40.40 8.91
C HIS A 75 -31.54 40.81 9.65
N PHE A 76 -30.54 41.36 8.95
CA PHE A 76 -29.33 41.88 9.60
C PHE A 76 -29.64 43.15 10.43
N GLU A 77 -30.43 44.09 9.88
CA GLU A 77 -30.83 45.33 10.58
C GLU A 77 -31.80 45.10 11.76
N GLN A 78 -32.62 44.04 11.73
CA GLN A 78 -33.53 43.72 12.84
C GLN A 78 -32.83 43.07 14.02
N SER A 79 -31.70 42.37 13.80
CA SER A 79 -30.93 41.75 14.88
C SER A 79 -30.24 42.78 15.78
N GLU A 80 -29.71 43.87 15.21
CA GLU A 80 -29.07 44.95 15.99
C GLU A 80 -30.05 45.76 16.84
N LYS A 81 -31.33 45.84 16.45
CA LYS A 81 -32.35 46.59 17.21
C LYS A 81 -32.92 45.83 18.41
N SER A 82 -32.66 44.53 18.55
CA SER A 82 -33.22 43.69 19.63
C SER A 82 -32.30 43.52 20.86
N HIS A 83 -31.12 44.15 20.87
CA HIS A 83 -30.15 44.05 21.99
C HIS A 83 -29.86 45.35 22.74
N ALA A 84 -30.63 46.42 22.50
CA ALA A 84 -30.42 47.71 23.14
C ALA A 84 -31.55 48.12 24.10
N GLN A 85 -31.79 47.34 25.16
CA GLN A 85 -32.51 47.81 26.36
C GLN A 85 -32.00 47.11 27.63
N SER A 86 -30.89 47.60 28.20
CA SER A 86 -30.80 47.88 29.65
C SER A 86 -29.53 48.71 29.99
N ASN A 87 -29.77 49.76 30.78
CA ASN A 87 -28.89 50.80 31.33
C ASN A 87 -27.45 50.42 31.80
N LYS A 88 -26.42 51.12 31.30
CA LYS A 88 -25.60 52.18 32.01
C LYS A 88 -24.28 52.52 31.28
N THR A 89 -23.98 53.82 31.23
CA THR A 89 -22.72 54.51 30.84
C THR A 89 -22.20 54.33 29.41
N ALA A 90 -22.41 55.36 28.59
CA ALA A 90 -21.97 55.46 27.20
C ALA A 90 -20.45 55.73 27.08
N PRO A 91 -19.70 54.92 26.31
CA PRO A 91 -18.49 55.39 25.66
C PRO A 91 -18.86 56.24 24.44
N LYS A 92 -18.00 57.20 24.09
CA LYS A 92 -18.13 58.05 22.89
C LYS A 92 -18.46 57.22 21.66
N ALA A 93 -19.45 57.66 20.89
CA ALA A 93 -19.81 57.09 19.59
C ALA A 93 -18.57 57.02 18.69
N GLU A 94 -18.07 55.80 18.45
CA GLU A 94 -17.16 55.54 17.33
C GLU A 94 -17.94 55.81 16.04
N SER A 95 -17.27 56.46 15.09
CA SER A 95 -17.78 56.69 13.73
C SER A 95 -18.30 55.39 13.12
N PRO A 96 -19.35 55.41 12.28
CA PRO A 96 -19.85 54.20 11.65
C PRO A 96 -18.71 53.50 10.92
N THR A 97 -18.45 52.24 11.27
CA THR A 97 -17.41 51.42 10.65
C THR A 97 -17.66 51.38 9.15
N GLU A 98 -16.78 52.01 8.37
CA GLU A 98 -16.88 52.05 6.91
C GLU A 98 -16.76 50.62 6.38
N ILE A 99 -17.86 50.04 5.89
CA ILE A 99 -17.86 48.72 5.26
C ILE A 99 -17.22 48.87 3.88
N LYS A 100 -16.04 48.27 3.69
CA LYS A 100 -15.38 48.16 2.38
C LYS A 100 -15.56 46.76 1.83
N LEU A 101 -16.15 46.67 0.64
CA LEU A 101 -16.24 45.42 -0.09
C LEU A 101 -14.86 45.02 -0.64
N PHE A 102 -14.59 43.72 -0.64
CA PHE A 102 -13.37 43.15 -1.22
C PHE A 102 -13.68 42.61 -2.63
N ASP A 103 -13.54 43.48 -3.63
CA ASP A 103 -13.98 43.23 -5.01
C ASP A 103 -13.13 42.19 -5.79
N ASN A 104 -12.04 41.71 -5.19
CA ASN A 104 -11.10 40.79 -5.82
C ASN A 104 -11.33 39.31 -5.42
N LEU A 105 -12.38 39.02 -4.64
CA LEU A 105 -12.80 37.64 -4.40
C LEU A 105 -13.57 37.10 -5.62
N LEU A 106 -13.17 35.93 -6.09
CA LEU A 106 -13.72 35.28 -7.28
C LEU A 106 -14.39 33.96 -6.93
N PHE A 107 -15.57 33.72 -7.51
CA PHE A 107 -16.20 32.41 -7.50
C PHE A 107 -15.90 31.70 -8.82
N THR A 108 -14.92 30.79 -8.81
CA THR A 108 -14.47 30.07 -10.00
C THR A 108 -13.71 28.80 -9.64
N ASP A 109 -13.69 27.82 -10.54
CA ASP A 109 -12.64 26.80 -10.54
C ASP A 109 -11.42 27.38 -11.27
N THR A 110 -10.33 27.56 -10.52
CA THR A 110 -9.10 28.14 -11.03
C THR A 110 -8.52 27.34 -12.20
N PHE A 111 -8.64 26.00 -12.21
CA PHE A 111 -8.10 25.19 -13.31
C PHE A 111 -8.85 25.41 -14.62
N ASN A 112 -10.15 25.68 -14.56
CA ASN A 112 -10.97 26.00 -15.73
C ASN A 112 -10.69 27.41 -16.27
N THR A 113 -10.05 28.28 -15.48
CA THR A 113 -9.53 29.55 -16.00
C THR A 113 -8.24 29.39 -16.79
N TYR A 114 -7.55 28.23 -16.71
CA TYR A 114 -6.29 27.99 -17.41
C TYR A 114 -6.54 27.59 -18.87
N THR A 115 -6.76 28.61 -19.71
CA THR A 115 -7.16 28.45 -21.12
C THR A 115 -6.17 29.12 -22.08
N PRO A 116 -6.24 28.85 -23.40
CA PRO A 116 -5.26 29.37 -24.36
C PRO A 116 -5.14 30.89 -24.49
N ASP A 117 -6.13 31.64 -24.02
CA ASP A 117 -6.17 33.10 -23.93
C ASP A 117 -5.62 33.64 -22.60
N SER A 118 -5.28 32.77 -21.64
CA SER A 118 -4.79 33.18 -20.32
C SER A 118 -3.31 33.51 -20.37
N LYS A 119 -2.90 34.58 -19.68
CA LYS A 119 -1.49 34.94 -19.54
C LYS A 119 -0.73 33.81 -18.85
N GLY A 120 0.41 33.39 -19.39
CA GLY A 120 1.20 32.26 -18.89
C GLY A 120 0.83 30.89 -19.47
N PHE A 121 -0.19 30.79 -20.33
CA PHE A 121 -0.44 29.54 -21.08
C PHE A 121 0.56 29.37 -22.24
N ILE A 122 1.16 28.18 -22.36
CA ILE A 122 2.21 27.88 -23.36
C ILE A 122 1.81 26.69 -24.28
N GLY A 123 0.63 26.10 -24.09
CA GLY A 123 0.16 24.95 -24.89
C GLY A 123 -0.48 25.32 -26.23
N SER A 124 -0.88 24.32 -27.03
CA SER A 124 -1.71 24.54 -28.23
C SER A 124 -3.20 24.70 -27.89
N LYS A 125 -3.92 25.43 -28.75
CA LYS A 125 -5.39 25.48 -28.75
C LYS A 125 -5.95 24.15 -29.21
N ASP A 126 -6.39 23.31 -28.29
CA ASP A 126 -7.18 22.12 -28.63
C ASP A 126 -8.66 22.52 -28.51
N GLY A 127 -9.37 22.44 -29.63
CA GLY A 127 -10.68 23.08 -29.83
C GLY A 127 -11.75 22.61 -28.85
N THR A 128 -12.19 23.52 -27.99
CA THR A 128 -13.58 23.81 -27.64
C THR A 128 -13.57 25.06 -26.77
N GLN A 129 -14.10 26.15 -27.29
CA GLN A 129 -14.28 27.38 -26.54
C GLN A 129 -15.61 27.25 -25.81
N THR A 130 -15.58 27.12 -24.48
CA THR A 130 -16.82 27.15 -23.70
C THR A 130 -17.32 28.60 -23.70
N THR A 131 -18.19 28.94 -24.64
CA THR A 131 -18.96 30.18 -24.58
C THR A 131 -20.01 29.99 -23.49
N VAL A 132 -19.83 30.70 -22.38
CA VAL A 132 -20.85 30.73 -21.33
C VAL A 132 -22.01 31.58 -21.84
N ASP A 133 -23.08 30.92 -22.25
CA ASP A 133 -24.37 31.58 -22.43
C ASP A 133 -24.86 32.11 -21.07
N SER A 134 -25.31 33.35 -21.10
CA SER A 134 -25.37 34.32 -20.01
C SER A 134 -26.21 33.91 -18.79
N LEU A 135 -25.56 33.72 -17.64
CA LEU A 135 -26.17 33.88 -16.32
C LEU A 135 -25.99 35.35 -15.88
N PRO A 136 -27.01 36.22 -15.99
CA PRO A 136 -26.83 37.67 -15.79
C PRO A 136 -26.36 38.05 -14.39
N TYR A 137 -26.66 37.20 -13.39
CA TYR A 137 -26.25 37.41 -12.00
C TYR A 137 -24.75 37.15 -11.75
N LEU A 138 -24.04 36.51 -12.68
CA LEU A 138 -22.59 36.28 -12.58
C LEU A 138 -21.77 37.19 -13.49
N GLU A 139 -22.38 38.15 -14.20
CA GLU A 139 -21.69 39.01 -15.18
C GLU A 139 -20.49 39.73 -14.56
N LYS A 140 -20.64 40.32 -13.36
CA LYS A 140 -19.54 40.97 -12.64
C LYS A 140 -18.41 39.99 -12.28
N ASN A 141 -18.76 38.78 -11.84
CA ASN A 141 -17.78 37.72 -11.54
C ASN A 141 -17.06 37.26 -12.81
N TYR A 142 -17.77 37.09 -13.93
CA TYR A 142 -17.16 36.74 -15.22
C TYR A 142 -16.21 37.82 -15.74
N ALA A 143 -16.59 39.09 -15.64
CA ALA A 143 -15.70 40.20 -15.99
C ALA A 143 -14.40 40.16 -15.17
N LYS A 144 -14.52 39.90 -13.85
CA LYS A 144 -13.37 39.72 -12.96
C LYS A 144 -12.54 38.46 -13.28
N ILE A 145 -13.15 37.38 -13.75
CA ILE A 145 -12.41 36.20 -14.24
C ILE A 145 -11.58 36.56 -15.49
N GLN A 146 -12.12 37.36 -16.42
CA GLN A 146 -11.36 37.81 -17.60
C GLN A 146 -10.19 38.74 -17.20
N GLU A 147 -10.39 39.62 -16.23
CA GLU A 147 -9.33 40.42 -15.63
C GLU A 147 -8.26 39.52 -15.00
N PHE A 148 -8.67 38.54 -14.19
CA PHE A 148 -7.78 37.56 -13.55
C PHE A 148 -6.93 36.80 -14.56
N LYS A 149 -7.52 36.28 -15.65
CA LYS A 149 -6.80 35.55 -16.71
C LYS A 149 -5.65 36.35 -17.30
N ASN A 150 -5.81 37.66 -17.44
CA ASN A 150 -4.85 38.55 -18.08
C ASN A 150 -3.90 39.25 -17.08
N THR A 151 -4.22 39.21 -15.80
CA THR A 151 -3.40 39.80 -14.73
C THR A 151 -2.06 39.08 -14.59
N GLU A 152 -0.98 39.82 -14.35
CA GLU A 152 0.32 39.28 -13.97
C GLU A 152 0.40 39.18 -12.45
N PHE A 153 0.71 37.99 -11.93
CA PHE A 153 0.86 37.76 -10.51
C PHE A 153 2.32 37.45 -10.17
N LYS A 154 2.89 38.23 -9.24
CA LYS A 154 4.24 38.01 -8.71
C LYS A 154 4.28 37.11 -7.48
N ILE A 155 3.15 36.96 -6.79
CA ILE A 155 3.06 36.22 -5.55
C ILE A 155 1.84 35.31 -5.60
N PHE A 156 2.06 34.03 -5.33
CA PHE A 156 1.00 33.06 -5.08
C PHE A 156 1.18 32.46 -3.68
N LEU A 157 0.12 32.45 -2.89
CA LEU A 157 0.07 31.80 -1.59
C LEU A 157 -1.13 30.84 -1.56
N SER A 158 -0.91 29.58 -1.19
CA SER A 158 -2.02 28.62 -1.16
C SER A 158 -1.77 27.41 -0.26
N ASN A 159 -2.86 26.88 0.29
CA ASN A 159 -2.97 25.49 0.72
C ASN A 159 -3.87 24.76 -0.29
N PRO A 160 -3.33 24.33 -1.44
CA PRO A 160 -4.14 23.76 -2.51
C PRO A 160 -4.76 22.40 -2.11
N PRO A 161 -5.87 21.97 -2.72
CA PRO A 161 -6.49 20.69 -2.40
C PRO A 161 -5.57 19.49 -2.72
N TYR A 162 -5.60 18.46 -1.87
CA TYR A 162 -4.83 17.22 -2.07
C TYR A 162 -5.77 16.12 -2.55
N SER A 163 -5.69 15.74 -3.83
CA SER A 163 -6.47 14.63 -4.37
C SER A 163 -5.77 13.99 -5.55
N ALA A 164 -5.22 12.80 -5.34
CA ALA A 164 -4.70 11.95 -6.42
C ALA A 164 -5.82 11.13 -7.12
N GLY A 165 -7.02 11.06 -6.54
CA GLY A 165 -8.17 10.32 -7.05
C GLY A 165 -9.06 9.74 -5.94
N GLN A 166 -10.16 9.10 -6.35
CA GLN A 166 -11.08 8.38 -5.47
C GLN A 166 -10.50 7.06 -4.93
N LYS A 167 -11.01 6.56 -3.80
CA LYS A 167 -10.55 5.30 -3.20
C LYS A 167 -11.17 4.09 -3.88
N SER A 168 -12.45 4.20 -4.23
CA SER A 168 -13.21 3.17 -4.93
C SER A 168 -14.00 3.79 -6.09
N ALA A 169 -14.33 2.99 -7.11
CA ALA A 169 -15.28 3.41 -8.13
C ALA A 169 -16.69 3.68 -7.54
N ASN A 170 -17.00 3.06 -6.40
CA ASN A 170 -18.20 3.30 -5.62
C ASN A 170 -18.30 4.72 -5.02
N ASP A 171 -17.19 5.45 -4.90
CA ASP A 171 -17.22 6.78 -4.28
C ASP A 171 -17.94 7.83 -5.17
N ASP A 172 -18.07 7.56 -6.47
CA ASP A 172 -18.61 8.49 -7.49
C ASP A 172 -18.00 9.90 -7.38
N ASN A 173 -16.71 9.96 -7.09
CA ASN A 173 -15.97 11.18 -6.74
C ASN A 173 -14.62 11.24 -7.46
N ALA A 174 -14.61 10.86 -8.74
CA ALA A 174 -13.43 10.96 -9.57
C ALA A 174 -13.05 12.44 -9.77
N ASN A 175 -11.75 12.74 -9.76
CA ASN A 175 -11.27 14.09 -10.05
C ASN A 175 -11.79 14.56 -11.42
N GLU A 176 -12.32 15.77 -11.47
CA GLU A 176 -12.68 16.42 -12.73
C GLU A 176 -11.45 16.54 -13.65
N LYS A 177 -11.71 16.46 -14.96
CA LYS A 177 -10.67 16.63 -15.97
C LYS A 177 -10.48 18.11 -16.26
N SER A 178 -9.24 18.55 -16.28
CA SER A 178 -8.88 19.92 -16.66
C SER A 178 -7.89 19.82 -17.84
N PRO A 179 -8.38 19.72 -19.09
CA PRO A 179 -7.59 19.25 -20.23
C PRO A 179 -6.32 20.06 -20.47
N HIS A 180 -6.39 21.39 -20.33
CA HIS A 180 -5.28 22.29 -20.58
C HIS A 180 -4.14 22.15 -19.56
N ILE A 181 -4.46 22.09 -18.26
CA ILE A 181 -3.44 21.91 -17.22
C ILE A 181 -2.92 20.47 -17.20
N ASP A 182 -3.78 19.47 -17.46
CA ASP A 182 -3.37 18.06 -17.55
C ASP A 182 -2.42 17.83 -18.75
N LYS A 183 -2.64 18.54 -19.86
CA LYS A 183 -1.71 18.57 -20.99
C LYS A 183 -0.35 19.12 -20.59
N ARG A 184 -0.31 20.26 -19.89
CA ARG A 184 0.94 20.86 -19.38
C ARG A 184 1.69 19.93 -18.44
N ILE A 185 1.01 19.26 -17.53
CA ILE A 185 1.63 18.25 -16.64
C ILE A 185 2.21 17.09 -17.46
N SER A 186 1.53 16.67 -18.51
CA SER A 186 2.00 15.59 -19.40
C SER A 186 3.28 15.98 -20.15
N GLU A 187 3.33 17.19 -20.69
CA GLU A 187 4.48 17.76 -21.41
C GLU A 187 5.67 18.10 -20.51
N THR A 188 5.46 18.24 -19.20
CA THR A 188 6.49 18.64 -18.24
C THR A 188 6.83 17.49 -17.28
N TYR A 189 6.08 17.37 -16.18
CA TYR A 189 6.36 16.44 -15.09
C TYR A 189 6.43 15.00 -15.56
N ARG A 190 5.51 14.56 -16.42
CA ARG A 190 5.49 13.17 -16.91
C ARG A 190 6.57 12.88 -17.94
N ALA A 191 6.79 13.82 -18.88
CA ALA A 191 7.77 13.68 -19.95
C ALA A 191 9.21 13.59 -19.40
N LYS A 192 9.51 14.29 -18.30
CA LYS A 192 10.83 14.23 -17.64
C LYS A 192 11.01 13.09 -16.64
N SER A 193 9.93 12.41 -16.23
CA SER A 193 10.00 11.35 -15.22
C SER A 193 10.63 10.07 -15.78
N LEU A 194 11.63 9.54 -15.09
CA LEU A 194 12.33 8.29 -15.35
C LEU A 194 11.53 7.05 -14.89
N ALA A 195 10.53 7.24 -14.02
CA ALA A 195 9.70 6.14 -13.53
C ALA A 195 8.91 5.45 -14.67
N THR A 196 8.96 4.11 -14.69
CA THR A 196 8.21 3.29 -15.65
C THR A 196 6.80 2.92 -15.18
N SER A 197 6.48 3.17 -13.90
CA SER A 197 5.17 2.89 -13.29
C SER A 197 4.10 3.91 -13.67
N THR A 198 2.83 3.62 -13.35
CA THR A 198 1.69 4.49 -13.66
C THR A 198 1.84 5.89 -13.05
N LYS A 199 1.99 6.93 -13.88
CA LYS A 199 2.23 8.34 -13.48
C LYS A 199 0.94 9.10 -13.12
N ASN A 200 -0.10 8.41 -12.63
CA ASN A 200 -1.42 9.04 -12.38
C ASN A 200 -1.38 10.04 -11.22
N THR A 201 -0.52 9.81 -10.23
CA THR A 201 -0.28 10.73 -9.11
C THR A 201 0.32 12.07 -9.54
N SER A 202 0.88 12.19 -10.75
CA SER A 202 1.33 13.48 -11.29
C SER A 202 0.17 14.45 -11.51
N PHE A 203 -1.07 13.95 -11.62
CA PHE A 203 -2.29 14.74 -11.72
C PHE A 203 -2.97 15.00 -10.37
N ASP A 204 -2.26 14.84 -9.25
CA ASP A 204 -2.79 15.30 -7.96
C ASP A 204 -3.16 16.78 -8.05
N SER A 205 -4.30 17.17 -7.49
CA SER A 205 -4.82 18.54 -7.54
C SER A 205 -3.82 19.59 -7.05
N PHE A 206 -2.96 19.29 -6.07
CA PHE A 206 -1.94 20.27 -5.65
C PHE A 206 -0.84 20.46 -6.71
N LYS A 207 -0.54 19.42 -7.51
CA LYS A 207 0.45 19.50 -8.60
C LYS A 207 -0.12 20.26 -9.79
N ARG A 208 -1.44 20.17 -10.03
CA ARG A 208 -2.15 21.08 -10.95
C ARG A 208 -2.07 22.52 -10.50
N ALA A 209 -2.28 22.77 -9.21
CA ALA A 209 -2.12 24.11 -8.64
C ALA A 209 -0.68 24.62 -8.81
N LEU A 210 0.33 23.81 -8.48
CA LEU A 210 1.74 24.17 -8.66
C LEU A 210 2.06 24.49 -10.12
N ARG A 211 1.66 23.62 -11.06
CA ARG A 211 1.87 23.84 -12.50
C ARG A 211 1.16 25.09 -13.00
N PHE A 212 -0.06 25.35 -12.54
CA PHE A 212 -0.81 26.56 -12.85
C PHE A 212 -0.04 27.80 -12.41
N MET A 213 0.39 27.84 -11.13
CA MET A 213 1.09 28.99 -10.56
C MET A 213 2.46 29.21 -11.22
N SER A 214 3.23 28.15 -11.47
CA SER A 214 4.56 28.26 -12.08
C SER A 214 4.50 28.72 -13.54
N ASP A 215 3.50 28.29 -14.30
CA ASP A 215 3.25 28.82 -15.66
C ASP A 215 2.81 30.29 -15.62
N ARG A 216 2.02 30.70 -14.62
CA ARG A 216 1.51 32.08 -14.46
C ARG A 216 2.58 33.10 -14.04
N ILE A 217 3.58 32.70 -13.24
CA ILE A 217 4.73 33.57 -12.92
C ILE A 217 5.57 33.86 -14.17
N GLY A 218 5.77 32.86 -15.03
CA GLY A 218 6.48 33.02 -16.30
C GLY A 218 7.93 33.48 -16.13
N GLU A 219 8.47 34.22 -17.11
CA GLU A 219 9.86 34.74 -17.10
C GLU A 219 10.05 36.02 -16.29
N SER A 220 8.94 36.56 -15.81
CA SER A 220 8.87 37.86 -15.16
C SER A 220 9.32 37.84 -13.68
N GLY A 221 9.64 36.66 -13.16
CA GLY A 221 10.00 36.43 -11.77
C GLY A 221 8.82 36.53 -10.79
N GLY A 222 8.95 35.89 -9.62
CA GLY A 222 7.95 35.86 -8.57
C GLY A 222 8.19 34.78 -7.51
N ILE A 223 7.26 34.66 -6.57
CA ILE A 223 7.31 33.74 -5.43
C ILE A 223 6.02 32.91 -5.36
N ILE A 224 6.17 31.60 -5.18
CA ILE A 224 5.07 30.67 -4.88
C ILE A 224 5.30 30.09 -3.48
N GLY A 225 4.42 30.38 -2.53
CA GLY A 225 4.43 29.82 -1.18
C GLY A 225 3.28 28.85 -0.96
N LEU A 226 3.58 27.58 -0.67
CA LEU A 226 2.58 26.52 -0.54
C LEU A 226 2.70 25.72 0.74
N VAL A 227 1.56 25.25 1.25
CA VAL A 227 1.49 24.11 2.18
C VAL A 227 0.89 22.94 1.43
N VAL A 228 1.67 21.89 1.20
CA VAL A 228 1.31 20.77 0.29
C VAL A 228 1.55 19.41 0.91
N ASN A 229 0.97 18.38 0.30
CA ASN A 229 1.38 17.00 0.52
C ASN A 229 2.88 16.85 0.21
N GLY A 230 3.68 16.54 1.24
CA GLY A 230 5.14 16.45 1.16
C GLY A 230 5.67 15.19 0.45
N SER A 231 4.81 14.30 -0.05
CA SER A 231 5.26 13.04 -0.66
C SER A 231 6.11 13.22 -1.92
N PHE A 232 5.96 14.36 -2.62
CA PHE A 232 6.72 14.63 -3.85
C PHE A 232 8.22 14.83 -3.61
N LEU A 233 8.64 15.06 -2.35
CA LEU A 233 10.04 15.25 -1.99
C LEU A 233 10.89 14.00 -2.25
N ASP A 234 10.28 12.81 -2.17
CA ASP A 234 11.00 11.53 -2.24
C ASP A 234 10.30 10.46 -3.11
N SER A 235 9.11 10.75 -3.65
CA SER A 235 8.38 9.81 -4.50
C SER A 235 9.10 9.53 -5.82
N ASN A 236 9.18 8.26 -6.21
CA ASN A 236 9.70 7.84 -7.52
C ASN A 236 8.92 8.44 -8.69
N SER A 237 7.61 8.66 -8.55
CA SER A 237 6.76 9.18 -9.63
C SER A 237 6.88 10.70 -9.83
N ASP A 238 7.58 11.38 -8.93
CA ASP A 238 7.69 12.85 -8.87
C ASP A 238 9.10 13.35 -9.18
N ASP A 239 9.99 12.46 -9.64
CA ASP A 239 11.31 12.80 -10.17
C ASP A 239 11.24 13.82 -11.31
N GLY A 240 10.31 13.63 -12.25
CA GLY A 240 10.10 14.59 -13.34
C GLY A 240 9.50 15.93 -12.86
N LEU A 241 8.73 15.93 -11.76
CA LEU A 241 8.30 17.16 -11.11
C LEU A 241 9.51 17.88 -10.51
N ARG A 242 10.34 17.18 -9.73
CA ARG A 242 11.57 17.73 -9.14
C ARG A 242 12.53 18.27 -10.20
N ALA A 243 12.70 17.55 -11.31
CA ALA A 243 13.49 17.98 -12.47
C ALA A 243 12.95 19.27 -13.11
N CYS A 244 11.63 19.46 -13.17
CA CYS A 244 11.05 20.72 -13.62
C CYS A 244 11.29 21.86 -12.63
N LEU A 245 11.07 21.62 -11.34
CA LEU A 245 11.26 22.64 -10.30
C LEU A 245 12.71 23.15 -10.26
N GLU A 246 13.68 22.24 -10.36
CA GLU A 246 15.11 22.57 -10.43
C GLU A 246 15.47 23.44 -11.65
N ALA A 247 14.77 23.24 -12.78
CA ALA A 247 15.03 23.95 -14.02
C ALA A 247 14.27 25.29 -14.13
N GLU A 248 13.15 25.44 -13.43
CA GLU A 248 12.22 26.56 -13.60
C GLU A 248 12.41 27.66 -12.54
N PHE A 249 13.01 27.35 -11.39
CA PHE A 249 13.20 28.26 -10.27
C PHE A 249 14.67 28.47 -9.94
N ASP A 250 15.00 29.59 -9.30
CA ASP A 250 16.37 29.92 -8.90
C ASP A 250 16.65 29.49 -7.45
N TYR A 251 15.65 29.63 -6.58
CA TYR A 251 15.73 29.21 -5.18
C TYR A 251 14.48 28.43 -4.76
N ILE A 252 14.70 27.35 -4.02
CA ILE A 252 13.65 26.50 -3.48
C ILE A 252 13.91 26.33 -1.99
N TYR A 253 12.97 26.73 -1.14
CA TYR A 253 13.01 26.48 0.30
C TYR A 253 11.97 25.44 0.66
N ILE A 254 12.40 24.36 1.31
CA ILE A 254 11.55 23.24 1.74
C ILE A 254 11.65 23.10 3.25
N PHE A 255 10.50 23.18 3.91
CA PHE A 255 10.33 22.83 5.31
C PHE A 255 9.46 21.58 5.39
N ASN A 256 10.10 20.42 5.57
CA ASN A 256 9.43 19.14 5.73
C ASN A 256 8.85 19.00 7.15
N LEU A 257 7.52 19.06 7.26
CA LEU A 257 6.79 18.93 8.53
C LEU A 257 6.43 17.47 8.87
N ARG A 258 6.72 16.54 7.96
CA ARG A 258 6.47 15.10 8.13
C ARG A 258 5.01 14.81 8.44
N GLY A 259 4.73 13.80 9.26
CA GLY A 259 3.38 13.44 9.72
C GLY A 259 2.67 12.41 8.84
N ASN A 260 3.41 11.62 8.06
CA ASN A 260 2.84 10.54 7.24
C ASN A 260 2.31 9.39 8.09
N GLN A 261 1.03 9.49 8.47
CA GLN A 261 0.31 8.45 9.22
C GLN A 261 -0.40 7.44 8.32
N ARG A 262 0.02 7.29 7.05
CA ARG A 262 -0.27 6.08 6.25
C ARG A 262 0.76 4.97 6.46
N THR A 263 1.84 5.27 7.17
CA THR A 263 2.86 4.31 7.59
C THR A 263 2.45 3.61 8.89
N SER A 264 3.24 2.63 9.32
CA SER A 264 3.03 1.88 10.57
C SER A 264 4.35 1.66 11.32
N GLY A 265 4.27 1.13 12.54
CA GLY A 265 5.44 0.74 13.32
C GLY A 265 6.40 1.90 13.65
N GLU A 266 7.70 1.67 13.47
CA GLU A 266 8.75 2.64 13.77
C GLU A 266 8.71 3.86 12.84
N THR A 267 8.41 3.66 11.55
CA THR A 267 8.28 4.75 10.58
C THR A 267 7.17 5.73 11.00
N SER A 268 6.01 5.23 11.40
CA SER A 268 4.90 6.06 11.90
C SER A 268 5.26 6.83 13.18
N ARG A 269 6.03 6.22 14.08
CA ARG A 269 6.53 6.90 15.29
C ARG A 269 7.47 8.04 14.94
N LYS A 270 8.41 7.81 14.03
CA LYS A 270 9.33 8.85 13.54
C LYS A 270 8.57 10.01 12.92
N GLU A 271 7.63 9.73 12.01
CA GLU A 271 6.81 10.76 11.36
C GLU A 271 6.06 11.67 12.35
N GLY A 272 5.72 11.14 13.53
CA GLY A 272 5.12 11.90 14.62
C GLY A 272 3.71 12.40 14.31
N GLY A 273 3.29 13.48 14.97
CA GLY A 273 1.94 14.02 14.86
C GLY A 273 1.56 14.47 13.44
N LYS A 274 0.31 14.18 13.04
CA LYS A 274 -0.30 14.69 11.80
C LYS A 274 -0.44 16.21 11.89
N PHE A 275 -0.03 16.94 10.86
CA PHE A 275 -0.07 18.41 10.91
C PHE A 275 -1.50 18.97 10.88
N PHE A 276 -2.34 18.46 9.98
CA PHE A 276 -3.77 18.82 9.86
C PHE A 276 -4.71 17.92 10.67
N ASP A 277 -4.19 17.28 11.72
CA ASP A 277 -4.92 16.34 12.57
C ASP A 277 -5.79 15.33 11.79
N SER A 278 -7.12 15.32 11.95
CA SER A 278 -8.02 14.37 11.28
C SER A 278 -8.25 14.71 9.80
N GLY A 279 -7.94 15.94 9.38
CA GLY A 279 -8.12 16.42 8.01
C GLY A 279 -7.16 15.79 6.99
N SER A 280 -5.98 15.32 7.42
CA SER A 280 -5.06 14.60 6.53
C SER A 280 -4.15 13.62 7.27
N ARG A 281 -3.83 12.51 6.59
CA ARG A 281 -2.80 11.53 6.98
C ARG A 281 -1.54 11.61 6.10
N THR A 282 -1.49 12.53 5.12
CA THR A 282 -0.31 12.73 4.25
C THR A 282 0.85 13.35 5.05
N PRO A 283 2.11 13.14 4.63
CA PRO A 283 3.17 14.06 5.02
C PRO A 283 2.83 15.47 4.54
N VAL A 284 3.31 16.49 5.25
CA VAL A 284 3.09 17.90 4.90
C VAL A 284 4.43 18.61 4.76
N ALA A 285 4.53 19.50 3.78
CA ALA A 285 5.69 20.38 3.61
C ALA A 285 5.23 21.82 3.34
N ILE A 286 5.96 22.79 3.88
CA ILE A 286 5.88 24.19 3.46
C ILE A 286 6.97 24.42 2.42
N CYS A 287 6.60 24.94 1.26
CA CYS A 287 7.50 25.12 0.12
C CYS A 287 7.45 26.57 -0.36
N PHE A 288 8.61 27.17 -0.60
CA PHE A 288 8.73 28.44 -1.31
C PHE A 288 9.55 28.23 -2.57
N PHE A 289 8.98 28.56 -3.73
CA PHE A 289 9.64 28.52 -5.03
C PHE A 289 9.83 29.97 -5.50
N VAL A 290 11.08 30.37 -5.70
CA VAL A 290 11.46 31.74 -6.06
C VAL A 290 12.09 31.73 -7.45
N LYS A 291 11.51 32.53 -8.35
CA LYS A 291 12.07 32.80 -9.67
C LYS A 291 12.46 34.27 -9.75
N LEU A 292 13.69 34.56 -10.14
CA LEU A 292 14.18 35.91 -10.37
C LEU A 292 13.65 36.44 -11.70
N ASP A 293 13.52 37.75 -11.80
CA ASP A 293 13.16 38.40 -13.05
C ASP A 293 14.35 38.32 -14.01
N SER A 294 14.18 37.56 -15.10
CA SER A 294 15.18 37.37 -16.15
C SER A 294 15.60 38.68 -16.83
N SER A 295 14.74 39.71 -16.81
CA SER A 295 15.02 41.04 -17.34
C SER A 295 15.75 41.96 -16.35
N ALA A 296 15.80 41.59 -15.07
CA ALA A 296 16.46 42.34 -14.01
C ALA A 296 17.92 41.92 -13.78
N LEU A 297 18.45 40.95 -14.55
CA LEU A 297 19.88 40.61 -14.52
C LEU A 297 20.69 41.76 -15.13
N PRO A 298 21.45 42.55 -14.35
CA PRO A 298 22.42 43.44 -14.94
C PRO A 298 23.48 42.59 -15.63
N SER A 299 23.83 42.92 -16.87
CA SER A 299 25.11 42.50 -17.45
C SER A 299 26.23 43.21 -16.69
N THR A 300 26.51 42.81 -15.45
CA THR A 300 27.67 43.24 -14.66
C THR A 300 27.72 42.43 -13.37
N ASP A 301 28.73 41.56 -13.32
CA ASP A 301 29.55 41.22 -12.17
C ASP A 301 28.98 41.65 -10.79
N ILE A 302 28.21 40.75 -10.16
CA ILE A 302 27.88 40.85 -8.74
C ILE A 302 28.70 39.81 -7.98
N SER A 303 29.83 40.25 -7.48
CA SER A 303 30.34 39.86 -6.16
C SER A 303 31.29 40.95 -5.68
N PRO A 304 31.15 41.38 -4.42
CA PRO A 304 32.31 41.12 -3.58
C PRO A 304 31.90 40.44 -2.27
N PHE A 305 31.89 39.10 -2.28
CA PHE A 305 32.86 38.41 -1.45
C PHE A 305 34.21 38.53 -2.14
N THR A 306 35.15 39.22 -1.51
CA THR A 306 36.46 39.47 -2.12
C THR A 306 37.28 38.19 -2.18
N LYS A 307 37.94 37.99 -3.33
CA LYS A 307 38.88 36.90 -3.66
C LYS A 307 39.93 36.61 -2.57
N ALA A 308 40.23 37.58 -1.71
CA ALA A 308 41.14 37.42 -0.57
C ALA A 308 40.60 36.53 0.57
N GLN A 309 39.30 36.20 0.60
CA GLN A 309 38.72 35.24 1.55
C GLN A 309 38.66 33.80 1.00
N TYR A 310 38.72 33.64 -0.32
CA TYR A 310 38.71 32.33 -0.98
C TYR A 310 40.10 31.66 -0.91
N ASP A 311 41.17 32.44 -1.10
CA ASP A 311 42.55 31.95 -1.09
C ASP A 311 43.02 31.47 0.31
N LYS A 312 42.23 31.68 1.37
CA LYS A 312 42.53 31.25 2.74
C LYS A 312 41.87 29.93 3.14
N ALA A 313 40.94 29.39 2.34
CA ALA A 313 40.24 28.14 2.60
C ALA A 313 40.68 26.98 1.67
N GLU A 314 41.41 27.26 0.58
CA GLU A 314 41.96 26.24 -0.34
C GLU A 314 43.44 25.88 -0.08
N SER A 315 43.89 25.93 1.19
CA SER A 315 45.20 25.35 1.57
C SER A 315 45.09 23.94 2.16
N SER A 316 43.96 23.24 1.97
CA SER A 316 43.89 21.81 2.26
C SER A 316 43.01 21.05 1.24
N ALA A 317 43.42 21.06 -0.02
CA ALA A 317 43.08 20.01 -0.97
C ALA A 317 44.37 19.32 -1.41
N PHE A 318 44.41 17.99 -1.46
CA PHE A 318 44.61 17.28 -2.73
C PHE A 318 44.68 15.75 -2.55
N CYS A 319 43.84 15.05 -3.32
CA CYS A 319 44.21 14.05 -4.35
C CYS A 319 42.89 13.57 -5.00
N HIS A 320 42.45 14.12 -6.13
CA HIS A 320 42.73 13.71 -7.53
C HIS A 320 42.42 12.24 -7.87
N PHE A 321 41.39 12.01 -8.70
CA PHE A 321 41.55 11.59 -10.10
C PHE A 321 40.20 11.66 -10.84
N GLU A 322 40.10 12.38 -11.96
CA GLU A 322 39.16 12.02 -13.03
C GLU A 322 39.73 12.44 -14.38
N ARG A 323 39.56 11.54 -15.34
CA ARG A 323 40.29 11.42 -16.60
C ARG A 323 39.57 12.20 -17.70
N SER A 324 40.35 12.85 -18.56
CA SER A 324 39.89 13.64 -19.69
C SER A 324 39.28 12.79 -20.81
N GLU A 325 38.13 13.21 -21.34
CA GLU A 325 37.79 12.99 -22.74
C GLU A 325 37.61 14.34 -23.46
N LYS A 326 38.38 14.52 -24.54
CA LYS A 326 38.26 15.62 -25.48
C LYS A 326 37.31 15.20 -26.61
N SER A 327 36.29 16.00 -26.89
CA SER A 327 35.68 16.02 -28.22
C SER A 327 35.25 17.46 -28.58
N HIS A 328 35.24 17.70 -29.89
CA HIS A 328 35.36 18.99 -30.55
C HIS A 328 34.18 19.95 -30.32
N ALA A 329 34.52 21.21 -30.04
CA ALA A 329 33.61 22.34 -30.05
C ALA A 329 33.26 22.77 -31.49
N GLN A 330 31.96 22.83 -31.79
CA GLN A 330 31.41 23.84 -32.70
C GLN A 330 30.27 24.56 -31.98
N SER A 331 30.39 25.88 -31.97
CA SER A 331 29.69 26.84 -31.14
C SER A 331 28.24 27.10 -31.57
N SER A 332 27.30 26.88 -30.65
CA SER A 332 26.03 27.64 -30.58
C SER A 332 25.29 27.44 -29.24
N ASP A 333 25.98 27.37 -28.10
CA ASP A 333 25.29 27.18 -26.82
C ASP A 333 24.94 28.52 -26.16
N LYS A 334 23.63 28.79 -26.11
CA LYS A 334 23.05 29.70 -25.11
C LYS A 334 23.49 29.21 -23.72
N PRO A 335 23.86 30.11 -22.78
CA PRO A 335 24.23 29.70 -21.44
C PRO A 335 23.08 28.92 -20.82
N THR A 336 23.35 27.67 -20.42
CA THR A 336 22.39 26.84 -19.68
C THR A 336 22.07 27.57 -18.38
N PRO A 337 20.79 27.80 -18.02
CA PRO A 337 20.47 28.43 -16.75
C PRO A 337 21.05 27.61 -15.61
N SER A 338 21.63 28.28 -14.61
CA SER A 338 22.12 27.61 -13.41
C SER A 338 20.96 26.92 -12.71
N LYS A 339 21.13 25.65 -12.35
CA LYS A 339 20.16 24.86 -11.58
C LYS A 339 19.76 25.58 -10.28
N ALA A 340 18.52 25.36 -9.82
CA ALA A 340 18.02 25.92 -8.57
C ALA A 340 18.91 25.59 -7.36
N LYS A 341 19.06 26.55 -6.44
CA LYS A 341 19.59 26.28 -5.09
C LYS A 341 18.45 25.81 -4.19
N ILE A 342 18.60 24.61 -3.60
CA ILE A 342 17.55 23.96 -2.82
C ILE A 342 17.94 23.93 -1.34
N TYR A 343 17.25 24.71 -0.52
CA TYR A 343 17.41 24.76 0.93
C TYR A 343 16.37 23.86 1.60
N TYR A 344 16.82 22.89 2.36
CA TYR A 344 15.97 21.89 2.99
C TYR A 344 16.12 21.88 4.51
N TYR A 345 15.00 21.79 5.20
CA TYR A 345 14.93 21.61 6.65
C TYR A 345 13.92 20.51 6.98
N ASP A 346 14.35 19.50 7.73
CA ASP A 346 13.48 18.49 8.34
C ASP A 346 13.15 18.91 9.78
N ILE A 347 11.87 18.91 10.12
CA ILE A 347 11.42 19.28 11.47
C ILE A 347 11.90 18.30 12.56
N GLY A 348 12.19 17.05 12.22
CA GLY A 348 12.72 16.02 13.13
C GLY A 348 11.80 14.81 13.37
N ASP A 349 12.39 13.75 13.95
CA ASP A 349 11.70 12.51 14.35
C ASP A 349 10.91 12.68 15.67
N TYR A 350 9.82 11.90 15.81
CA TYR A 350 9.05 11.70 17.05
C TYR A 350 8.32 12.93 17.62
N LEU A 351 8.23 14.02 16.87
CA LEU A 351 7.55 15.23 17.32
C LEU A 351 6.04 15.11 17.21
N ASP A 352 5.33 15.47 18.27
CA ASP A 352 3.88 15.63 18.21
C ASP A 352 3.46 16.89 17.43
N ARG A 353 2.16 17.06 17.17
CA ARG A 353 1.65 18.18 16.39
C ARG A 353 1.94 19.53 17.05
N GLN A 354 1.77 19.63 18.37
CA GLN A 354 1.89 20.91 19.07
C GLN A 354 3.35 21.39 19.07
N THR A 355 4.29 20.48 19.28
CA THR A 355 5.72 20.75 19.22
C THR A 355 6.11 21.25 17.83
N LYS A 356 5.61 20.62 16.77
CA LYS A 356 5.82 21.08 15.39
C LYS A 356 5.31 22.51 15.17
N LEU A 357 4.11 22.84 15.65
CA LEU A 357 3.55 24.19 15.54
C LEU A 357 4.36 25.23 16.31
N ASN A 358 4.81 24.90 17.53
CA ASN A 358 5.64 25.79 18.34
C ASN A 358 6.98 26.10 17.64
N ILE A 359 7.61 25.09 17.01
CA ILE A 359 8.83 25.28 16.22
C ILE A 359 8.60 26.29 15.08
N ILE A 360 7.54 26.11 14.30
CA ILE A 360 7.21 27.01 13.18
C ILE A 360 6.94 28.43 13.68
N GLN A 361 6.18 28.57 14.77
CA GLN A 361 5.87 29.87 15.37
C GLN A 361 7.14 30.60 15.84
N ASN A 362 8.12 29.86 16.37
CA ASN A 362 9.39 30.43 16.82
C ASN A 362 10.27 30.91 15.67
N PHE A 363 10.25 30.21 14.52
CA PHE A 363 11.03 30.62 13.35
C PHE A 363 10.56 31.95 12.78
N LYS A 364 9.24 32.21 12.73
CA LYS A 364 8.59 33.42 12.16
C LYS A 364 8.81 33.62 10.64
N SER A 365 10.03 33.46 10.13
CA SER A 365 10.39 33.69 8.72
C SER A 365 11.54 32.78 8.26
N ILE A 366 11.71 32.66 6.94
CA ILE A 366 12.85 31.97 6.31
C ILE A 366 14.17 32.66 6.70
N GLU A 367 14.20 33.99 6.70
CA GLU A 367 15.39 34.79 7.07
C GLU A 367 15.90 34.42 8.48
N SER A 368 14.99 34.25 9.44
CA SER A 368 15.34 33.82 10.80
C SER A 368 15.93 32.40 10.83
N MET A 369 15.43 31.50 9.97
CA MET A 369 15.97 30.14 9.84
C MET A 369 17.35 30.14 9.18
N GLU A 370 17.56 30.98 8.16
CA GLU A 370 18.86 31.17 7.50
C GLU A 370 19.90 31.77 8.45
N ALA A 371 19.52 32.80 9.21
CA ALA A 371 20.40 33.42 10.21
C ALA A 371 20.85 32.43 11.31
N GLN A 372 20.02 31.42 11.59
CA GLN A 372 20.33 30.32 12.51
C GLN A 372 21.10 29.16 11.84
N GLY A 373 21.34 29.22 10.53
CA GLY A 373 22.05 28.17 9.78
C GLY A 373 21.29 26.83 9.73
N LEU A 374 19.96 26.86 9.78
CA LEU A 374 19.15 25.63 9.90
C LEU A 374 19.04 24.84 8.59
N PHE A 375 19.15 25.50 7.44
CA PHE A 375 18.97 24.84 6.15
C PHE A 375 20.18 24.00 5.74
N THR A 376 19.90 22.82 5.22
CA THR A 376 20.86 22.01 4.45
C THR A 376 20.69 22.31 2.97
N LEU A 377 21.79 22.63 2.27
CA LEU A 377 21.77 22.78 0.82
C LEU A 377 21.76 21.40 0.16
N ILE A 378 20.73 21.09 -0.62
CA ILE A 378 20.60 19.85 -1.38
C ILE A 378 21.21 20.02 -2.77
N THR A 379 22.03 19.04 -3.17
CA THR A 379 22.44 18.86 -4.57
C THR A 379 21.72 17.64 -5.13
N PRO A 380 20.72 17.79 -6.02
CA PRO A 380 20.04 16.65 -6.63
C PRO A 380 21.02 15.74 -7.38
N ASN A 381 20.84 14.42 -7.26
CA ASN A 381 21.58 13.46 -8.06
C ASN A 381 21.03 13.37 -9.50
N LYS A 382 21.66 12.55 -10.37
CA LYS A 382 21.22 12.38 -11.78
C LYS A 382 19.80 11.80 -11.93
N ASP A 383 19.25 11.25 -10.86
CA ASP A 383 17.92 10.70 -10.78
C ASP A 383 16.89 11.69 -10.19
N TYR A 384 17.31 12.93 -9.92
CA TYR A 384 16.51 13.98 -9.29
C TYR A 384 16.02 13.61 -7.88
N ASP A 385 16.72 12.74 -7.16
CA ASP A 385 16.47 12.52 -5.74
C ASP A 385 16.98 13.72 -4.94
N TRP A 386 16.09 14.38 -4.18
CA TRP A 386 16.48 15.47 -3.28
C TRP A 386 16.95 14.94 -1.93
N ILE A 387 16.18 14.01 -1.36
CA ILE A 387 16.51 13.31 -0.11
C ILE A 387 16.61 11.81 -0.37
N ASN A 388 17.19 11.08 0.59
CA ASN A 388 17.35 9.61 0.52
C ASN A 388 17.95 9.18 -0.83
N GLN A 389 19.07 9.80 -1.20
CA GLN A 389 19.68 9.60 -2.51
C GLN A 389 20.25 8.19 -2.63
N ARG A 390 20.12 7.61 -3.83
CA ARG A 390 20.65 6.28 -4.16
C ARG A 390 22.18 6.26 -4.12
N ASP A 391 22.74 5.16 -3.61
CA ASP A 391 24.15 4.82 -3.76
C ASP A 391 24.38 4.16 -5.13
N TYR A 392 25.24 4.75 -5.97
CA TYR A 392 25.51 4.24 -7.32
C TYR A 392 26.38 2.99 -7.35
N SER A 393 27.08 2.64 -6.28
CA SER A 393 27.78 1.36 -6.18
C SER A 393 26.82 0.16 -6.31
N PHE A 394 25.54 0.37 -5.98
CA PHE A 394 24.48 -0.61 -6.17
C PHE A 394 24.26 -1.01 -7.64
N MET A 395 24.57 -0.11 -8.58
CA MET A 395 24.36 -0.36 -10.01
C MET A 395 25.41 -1.32 -10.58
N ALA A 396 26.52 -1.56 -9.88
CA ALA A 396 27.51 -2.56 -10.26
C ALA A 396 27.03 -4.01 -10.01
N PHE A 397 25.94 -4.19 -9.26
CA PHE A 397 25.41 -5.50 -8.91
C PHE A 397 24.40 -6.00 -9.96
N THR A 398 24.30 -7.33 -10.08
CA THR A 398 23.44 -7.99 -11.06
C THR A 398 21.95 -7.78 -10.71
N PRO A 399 21.11 -7.19 -11.57
CA PRO A 399 19.70 -6.97 -11.28
C PRO A 399 18.92 -8.28 -11.17
N MET A 400 17.99 -8.36 -10.22
CA MET A 400 17.07 -9.51 -10.13
C MET A 400 16.12 -9.58 -11.35
N GLY A 401 15.74 -8.44 -11.91
CA GLY A 401 14.92 -8.32 -13.12
C GLY A 401 14.54 -6.85 -13.39
N SER A 402 13.98 -6.57 -14.56
CA SER A 402 13.45 -5.23 -14.90
C SER A 402 11.94 -5.18 -15.06
N THR A 403 11.32 -4.09 -14.60
CA THR A 403 9.87 -3.85 -14.70
C THR A 403 9.43 -3.34 -16.08
N GLY A 404 10.35 -3.20 -17.04
CA GLY A 404 10.20 -2.35 -18.23
C GLY A 404 10.13 -3.05 -19.58
N GLN A 405 10.27 -4.38 -19.68
CA GLN A 405 10.25 -5.06 -20.98
C GLN A 405 9.43 -6.34 -20.93
N LYS A 406 8.50 -6.48 -21.89
CA LYS A 406 8.11 -7.79 -22.39
C LYS A 406 9.41 -8.48 -22.80
N LEU A 407 9.86 -9.47 -22.04
CA LEU A 407 10.85 -10.49 -22.38
C LEU A 407 11.59 -10.18 -23.70
N LYS A 408 12.52 -9.23 -23.71
CA LYS A 408 13.42 -9.12 -24.85
C LYS A 408 14.49 -10.17 -24.61
N PRO A 409 14.73 -11.10 -25.55
CA PRO A 409 15.92 -11.93 -25.48
C PRO A 409 17.13 -10.99 -25.39
N LEU A 410 18.13 -11.35 -24.58
CA LEU A 410 19.41 -10.65 -24.51
C LEU A 410 19.97 -10.59 -25.94
N ALA A 411 19.86 -9.44 -26.59
CA ALA A 411 20.33 -9.28 -27.95
C ALA A 411 21.85 -9.23 -27.93
N ILE A 412 22.46 -10.32 -28.37
CA ILE A 412 23.86 -10.37 -28.77
C ILE A 412 23.95 -9.55 -30.07
N ASN A 413 24.10 -8.22 -30.00
CA ASN A 413 24.86 -7.42 -30.98
C ASN A 413 24.86 -5.91 -30.67
N ALA A 414 26.03 -5.32 -30.94
CA ALA A 414 26.50 -4.01 -30.55
C ALA A 414 25.60 -2.82 -30.96
N LYS A 415 24.93 -2.24 -29.97
CA LYS A 415 24.85 -0.78 -29.71
C LYS A 415 23.99 -0.41 -28.49
N ASP A 416 23.24 -1.36 -27.94
CA ASP A 416 22.47 -1.20 -26.70
C ASP A 416 22.70 -2.45 -25.82
N GLU A 417 23.68 -2.44 -24.93
CA GLU A 417 23.91 -3.56 -24.00
C GLU A 417 22.73 -3.66 -23.03
N LEU A 418 21.86 -4.65 -23.24
CA LEU A 418 20.87 -5.06 -22.25
C LEU A 418 21.60 -5.68 -21.06
N GLU A 419 21.30 -5.18 -19.88
CA GLU A 419 21.88 -5.67 -18.64
C GLU A 419 21.47 -7.12 -18.36
N LEU A 420 22.40 -7.95 -17.87
CA LEU A 420 22.14 -9.33 -17.49
C LEU A 420 21.21 -9.39 -16.25
N GLU A 421 19.98 -9.85 -16.45
CA GLU A 421 19.00 -10.06 -15.37
C GLU A 421 19.06 -11.49 -14.83
N ILE A 422 18.88 -11.68 -13.52
CA ILE A 422 18.91 -13.03 -12.90
C ILE A 422 17.66 -13.84 -13.27
N PHE A 423 16.47 -13.27 -13.09
CA PHE A 423 15.21 -13.97 -13.30
C PHE A 423 14.60 -13.65 -14.67
N GLU A 424 14.16 -14.69 -15.37
CA GLU A 424 13.38 -14.60 -16.60
C GLU A 424 11.93 -14.17 -16.31
N LEU A 425 11.36 -14.65 -15.22
CA LEU A 425 9.98 -14.38 -14.83
C LEU A 425 9.90 -13.96 -13.36
N PHE A 426 9.14 -12.90 -13.10
CA PHE A 426 8.68 -12.52 -11.76
C PHE A 426 7.25 -11.96 -11.85
N SER A 427 6.56 -11.90 -10.72
CA SER A 427 5.17 -11.45 -10.63
C SER A 427 5.02 -10.45 -9.49
N GLN A 428 3.97 -9.63 -9.50
CA GLN A 428 3.45 -9.10 -8.23
C GLN A 428 2.55 -10.16 -7.57
N GLY A 429 2.26 -9.98 -6.28
CA GLY A 429 1.20 -10.74 -5.60
C GLY A 429 -0.19 -10.46 -6.21
N VAL A 430 -1.18 -11.25 -5.81
CA VAL A 430 -2.56 -11.09 -6.32
C VAL A 430 -3.14 -9.74 -5.91
N VAL A 431 -3.81 -9.07 -6.85
CA VAL A 431 -4.50 -7.79 -6.62
C VAL A 431 -6.00 -8.01 -6.78
N THR A 432 -6.75 -8.01 -5.68
CA THR A 432 -8.20 -8.26 -5.75
C THR A 432 -9.00 -6.99 -6.08
N GLY A 433 -8.54 -5.85 -5.56
CA GLY A 433 -9.24 -4.56 -5.57
C GLY A 433 -10.46 -4.48 -4.63
N LYS A 434 -10.75 -5.55 -3.87
CA LYS A 434 -11.92 -5.70 -2.98
C LYS A 434 -11.70 -6.86 -2.02
N ASP A 435 -10.74 -6.71 -1.12
CA ASP A 435 -10.28 -7.80 -0.24
C ASP A 435 -11.40 -8.34 0.66
N ASN A 436 -12.25 -7.46 1.20
CA ASN A 436 -13.40 -7.83 2.04
C ASN A 436 -14.36 -8.82 1.36
N TRP A 437 -14.44 -8.81 0.02
CA TRP A 437 -15.22 -9.78 -0.76
C TRP A 437 -14.40 -10.98 -1.22
N SER A 438 -13.10 -10.78 -1.45
CA SER A 438 -12.24 -11.75 -2.13
C SER A 438 -11.51 -12.69 -1.17
N PHE A 439 -11.39 -12.31 0.11
CA PHE A 439 -10.75 -13.07 1.16
C PHE A 439 -11.69 -13.35 2.34
N ASN A 440 -11.53 -14.53 2.96
CA ASN A 440 -12.14 -14.84 4.26
C ASN A 440 -11.40 -16.01 4.93
N PHE A 441 -11.39 -16.05 6.25
CA PHE A 441 -10.95 -17.24 7.01
C PHE A 441 -11.88 -18.44 6.79
N SER A 442 -13.19 -18.21 6.57
CA SER A 442 -14.15 -19.27 6.25
C SER A 442 -14.30 -19.46 4.75
N LYS A 443 -14.00 -20.67 4.27
CA LYS A 443 -14.25 -21.06 2.87
C LYS A 443 -15.74 -20.92 2.51
N GLU A 444 -16.64 -21.30 3.42
CA GLU A 444 -18.07 -21.26 3.19
C GLU A 444 -18.60 -19.83 3.10
N ASN A 445 -18.17 -18.94 4.02
CA ASN A 445 -18.58 -17.53 3.97
C ASN A 445 -18.04 -16.85 2.70
N LEU A 446 -16.79 -17.15 2.32
CA LEU A 446 -16.24 -16.65 1.07
C LEU A 446 -17.09 -17.08 -0.13
N ALA A 447 -17.45 -18.37 -0.22
CA ALA A 447 -18.29 -18.88 -1.31
C ALA A 447 -19.64 -18.13 -1.40
N LYS A 448 -20.32 -17.93 -0.26
CA LYS A 448 -21.59 -17.19 -0.19
C LYS A 448 -21.43 -15.73 -0.62
N ASN A 449 -20.39 -15.05 -0.13
CA ASN A 449 -20.11 -13.65 -0.48
C ASN A 449 -19.83 -13.49 -1.97
N ILE A 450 -19.01 -14.37 -2.55
CA ILE A 450 -18.69 -14.32 -3.97
C ILE A 450 -19.93 -14.60 -4.83
N ALA A 451 -20.74 -15.59 -4.47
CA ALA A 451 -21.99 -15.88 -5.18
C ALA A 451 -22.92 -14.66 -5.20
N LEU A 452 -23.18 -14.06 -4.04
CA LEU A 452 -23.98 -12.83 -3.93
C LEU A 452 -23.43 -11.69 -4.81
N CYS A 453 -22.10 -11.49 -4.78
CA CYS A 453 -21.45 -10.43 -5.55
C CYS A 453 -21.55 -10.67 -7.06
N ILE A 454 -21.37 -11.91 -7.52
CA ILE A 454 -21.50 -12.29 -8.93
C ILE A 454 -22.94 -12.19 -9.41
N ASP A 455 -23.91 -12.61 -8.60
CA ASP A 455 -25.34 -12.50 -8.94
C ASP A 455 -25.77 -11.03 -9.06
N THR A 456 -25.32 -10.19 -8.13
CA THR A 456 -25.51 -8.74 -8.20
C THR A 456 -24.87 -8.20 -9.48
N TYR A 457 -23.60 -8.51 -9.74
CA TYR A 457 -22.89 -8.07 -10.94
C TYR A 457 -23.62 -8.42 -12.24
N ASN A 458 -24.12 -9.65 -12.38
CA ASN A 458 -24.80 -10.11 -13.60
C ASN A 458 -26.18 -9.44 -13.76
N THR A 459 -26.88 -9.17 -12.66
CA THR A 459 -28.13 -8.39 -12.66
C THR A 459 -27.89 -6.96 -13.15
N GLU A 460 -26.86 -6.31 -12.62
CA GLU A 460 -26.46 -4.95 -13.01
C GLU A 460 -25.99 -4.87 -14.47
N ARG A 461 -25.27 -5.90 -14.94
CA ARG A 461 -24.89 -6.07 -16.35
C ARG A 461 -26.11 -6.06 -17.26
N GLU A 462 -27.12 -6.87 -16.94
CA GLU A 462 -28.35 -6.99 -17.73
C GLU A 462 -29.15 -5.68 -17.74
N ALA A 463 -29.23 -5.00 -16.60
CA ALA A 463 -29.87 -3.68 -16.50
C ALA A 463 -29.15 -2.63 -17.37
N LEU A 464 -27.81 -2.63 -17.39
CA LEU A 464 -27.01 -1.72 -18.20
C LEU A 464 -27.16 -2.00 -19.71
N VAL A 465 -27.28 -3.27 -20.11
CA VAL A 465 -27.57 -3.66 -21.50
C VAL A 465 -28.96 -3.19 -21.92
N ALA A 466 -29.95 -3.33 -21.04
CA ALA A 466 -31.32 -2.87 -21.28
C ALA A 466 -31.44 -1.33 -21.33
N ASN A 467 -30.63 -0.62 -20.53
CA ASN A 467 -30.58 0.84 -20.50
C ASN A 467 -29.12 1.35 -20.33
N PRO A 468 -28.48 1.85 -21.40
CA PRO A 468 -27.11 2.38 -21.32
C PRO A 468 -26.91 3.56 -20.36
N ALA A 469 -27.98 4.28 -19.98
CA ALA A 469 -27.94 5.37 -19.00
C ALA A 469 -28.13 4.89 -17.55
N TYR A 470 -28.28 3.57 -17.34
CA TYR A 470 -28.45 2.98 -16.02
C TYR A 470 -27.23 3.24 -15.13
N LYS A 471 -27.49 3.69 -13.90
CA LYS A 471 -26.46 3.89 -12.88
C LYS A 471 -26.30 2.59 -12.09
N LEU A 472 -25.09 2.04 -12.11
CA LEU A 472 -24.76 0.82 -11.38
C LEU A 472 -25.01 0.97 -9.88
N CYS A 473 -25.40 -0.14 -9.26
CA CYS A 473 -25.60 -0.27 -7.83
C CYS A 473 -24.37 0.19 -7.05
N ASN A 474 -24.61 1.01 -6.03
CA ASN A 474 -23.59 1.50 -5.12
C ASN A 474 -23.71 0.96 -3.68
N ASP A 475 -24.54 -0.08 -3.50
CA ASP A 475 -24.73 -0.75 -2.22
C ASP A 475 -23.52 -1.66 -1.93
N LEU A 476 -22.63 -1.17 -1.05
CA LEU A 476 -21.39 -1.86 -0.68
C LEU A 476 -21.63 -3.20 0.03
N SER A 477 -22.85 -3.46 0.52
CA SER A 477 -23.26 -4.76 1.08
C SER A 477 -23.56 -5.82 0.02
N LYS A 478 -23.58 -5.44 -1.27
CA LYS A 478 -23.86 -6.34 -2.41
C LYS A 478 -22.70 -6.42 -3.40
N VAL A 479 -22.03 -5.31 -3.66
CA VAL A 479 -20.95 -5.26 -4.65
C VAL A 479 -19.94 -4.16 -4.34
N THR A 480 -18.67 -4.43 -4.65
CA THR A 480 -17.62 -3.42 -4.70
C THR A 480 -17.00 -3.43 -6.09
N TRP A 481 -17.06 -2.27 -6.76
CA TRP A 481 -16.58 -2.11 -8.12
C TRP A 481 -15.09 -1.78 -8.14
N SER A 482 -14.29 -2.71 -8.68
CA SER A 482 -12.89 -2.41 -9.05
C SER A 482 -12.84 -1.82 -10.46
N GLY A 483 -11.75 -1.13 -10.80
CA GLY A 483 -11.58 -0.60 -12.16
C GLY A 483 -11.56 -1.69 -13.26
N SER A 484 -11.25 -2.94 -12.92
CA SER A 484 -11.35 -4.07 -13.87
C SER A 484 -12.78 -4.58 -13.97
N LEU A 485 -13.50 -4.64 -12.84
CA LEU A 485 -14.89 -5.12 -12.80
C LEU A 485 -15.86 -4.13 -13.46
N ASP A 486 -15.68 -2.82 -13.25
CA ASP A 486 -16.46 -1.77 -13.95
C ASP A 486 -16.26 -1.84 -15.48
N LYS A 487 -15.01 -2.00 -15.95
CA LYS A 487 -14.73 -2.20 -17.38
C LYS A 487 -15.40 -3.46 -17.91
N ARG A 488 -15.41 -4.53 -17.12
CA ARG A 488 -16.00 -5.83 -17.52
C ARG A 488 -17.52 -5.74 -17.67
N VAL A 489 -18.23 -5.13 -16.72
CA VAL A 489 -19.70 -5.00 -16.76
C VAL A 489 -20.11 -4.15 -17.96
N ARG A 490 -19.41 -3.04 -18.21
CA ARG A 490 -19.66 -2.16 -19.36
C ARG A 490 -19.35 -2.82 -20.71
N ALA A 491 -18.46 -3.81 -20.72
CA ALA A 491 -18.18 -4.63 -21.89
C ALA A 491 -19.15 -5.81 -22.06
N ASN A 492 -20.23 -5.88 -21.26
CA ASN A 492 -21.22 -6.96 -21.26
C ASN A 492 -20.59 -8.36 -21.17
N ARG A 493 -19.64 -8.56 -20.25
CA ARG A 493 -19.00 -9.88 -20.03
C ARG A 493 -19.52 -10.52 -18.75
N GLU A 494 -20.07 -11.73 -18.87
CA GLU A 494 -20.59 -12.53 -17.75
C GLU A 494 -19.54 -12.91 -16.70
N LEU A 495 -19.99 -13.11 -15.46
CA LEU A 495 -19.25 -13.87 -14.46
C LEU A 495 -20.01 -15.12 -14.06
N VAL A 496 -19.28 -16.23 -13.86
CA VAL A 496 -19.84 -17.50 -13.42
C VAL A 496 -19.12 -17.93 -12.16
N PHE A 497 -19.87 -18.18 -11.09
CA PHE A 497 -19.29 -18.68 -9.85
C PHE A 497 -18.74 -20.10 -10.03
N ASP A 498 -17.55 -20.33 -9.48
CA ASP A 498 -16.83 -21.59 -9.55
C ASP A 498 -16.06 -21.83 -8.26
N GLU A 499 -16.61 -22.66 -7.38
CA GLU A 499 -16.02 -22.96 -6.07
C GLU A 499 -14.61 -23.54 -6.17
N SER A 500 -14.26 -24.20 -7.28
CA SER A 500 -12.91 -24.75 -7.48
C SER A 500 -11.81 -23.68 -7.57
N ARG A 501 -12.21 -22.41 -7.77
CA ARG A 501 -11.31 -21.24 -7.76
C ARG A 501 -11.01 -20.72 -6.36
N ILE A 502 -11.61 -21.28 -5.31
CA ILE A 502 -11.25 -20.92 -3.94
C ILE A 502 -9.93 -21.60 -3.57
N ARG A 503 -8.90 -20.79 -3.31
CA ARG A 503 -7.53 -21.24 -3.03
C ARG A 503 -7.05 -20.69 -1.69
N ILE A 504 -6.09 -21.37 -1.08
CA ILE A 504 -5.37 -20.81 0.07
C ILE A 504 -4.39 -19.78 -0.46
N CYS A 505 -4.34 -18.63 0.19
CA CYS A 505 -3.41 -17.56 -0.11
C CYS A 505 -2.80 -17.05 1.20
N SER A 506 -1.50 -16.75 1.17
CA SER A 506 -0.85 -16.00 2.25
C SER A 506 -1.25 -14.53 2.09
N TYR A 507 -2.28 -14.12 2.85
CA TYR A 507 -2.84 -12.78 2.75
C TYR A 507 -1.89 -11.74 3.36
N ARG A 508 -1.35 -12.02 4.54
CA ARG A 508 -0.35 -11.20 5.24
C ARG A 508 0.73 -12.13 5.81
N PRO A 509 1.90 -11.62 6.25
CA PRO A 509 2.95 -12.47 6.79
C PRO A 509 2.40 -13.39 7.87
N PHE A 510 2.63 -14.70 7.71
CA PHE A 510 2.17 -15.75 8.64
C PHE A 510 0.64 -15.78 8.84
N THR A 511 -0.13 -15.36 7.84
CA THR A 511 -1.60 -15.39 7.84
C THR A 511 -2.14 -16.00 6.56
N LYS A 512 -2.70 -17.21 6.65
CA LYS A 512 -3.41 -17.87 5.54
C LYS A 512 -4.89 -17.54 5.61
N GLU A 513 -5.47 -17.15 4.48
CA GLU A 513 -6.92 -16.99 4.28
C GLU A 513 -7.33 -17.70 2.97
N PHE A 514 -8.62 -17.98 2.80
CA PHE A 514 -9.14 -18.42 1.51
C PHE A 514 -9.32 -17.21 0.60
N LEU A 515 -8.93 -17.35 -0.67
CA LEU A 515 -9.02 -16.37 -1.75
C LEU A 515 -9.87 -16.94 -2.87
N TYR A 516 -10.82 -16.15 -3.39
CA TYR A 516 -11.45 -16.46 -4.67
C TYR A 516 -10.53 -15.99 -5.83
N PHE A 517 -9.82 -16.93 -6.44
CA PHE A 517 -8.77 -16.70 -7.42
C PHE A 517 -9.31 -16.84 -8.85
N ASP A 518 -9.95 -15.78 -9.36
CA ASP A 518 -10.52 -15.71 -10.71
C ASP A 518 -10.08 -14.46 -11.50
N ASN A 519 -9.58 -14.65 -12.72
CA ASN A 519 -9.06 -13.58 -13.60
C ASN A 519 -10.17 -12.66 -14.16
N GLY A 520 -11.42 -13.13 -14.17
CA GLY A 520 -12.58 -12.30 -14.51
C GLY A 520 -13.05 -11.42 -13.35
N TYR A 521 -12.86 -11.89 -12.11
CA TYR A 521 -13.33 -11.24 -10.90
C TYR A 521 -12.30 -10.35 -10.21
N ASN A 522 -11.06 -10.82 -10.00
CA ASN A 522 -10.02 -10.06 -9.32
C ASN A 522 -9.50 -8.91 -10.22
N HIS A 523 -8.89 -7.89 -9.62
CA HIS A 523 -8.33 -6.78 -10.40
C HIS A 523 -7.18 -7.26 -11.30
N SER A 524 -6.29 -8.10 -10.77
CA SER A 524 -5.26 -8.83 -11.52
C SER A 524 -4.67 -9.98 -10.69
N HIS A 525 -4.34 -11.10 -11.33
CA HIS A 525 -3.49 -12.16 -10.75
C HIS A 525 -2.00 -11.99 -11.11
N CYS A 526 -1.68 -10.97 -11.90
CA CYS A 526 -0.38 -10.78 -12.51
C CYS A 526 0.08 -12.05 -13.24
N GLN A 527 1.15 -12.70 -12.79
CA GLN A 527 1.64 -13.99 -13.33
C GLN A 527 1.60 -15.11 -12.29
N MET A 528 0.79 -14.97 -11.23
CA MET A 528 0.72 -15.96 -10.15
C MET A 528 0.18 -17.32 -10.61
N ASP A 529 -0.60 -17.36 -11.70
CA ASP A 529 -1.06 -18.58 -12.38
C ASP A 529 0.06 -19.33 -13.11
N LYS A 530 1.10 -18.62 -13.55
CA LYS A 530 2.33 -19.24 -14.08
C LYS A 530 3.28 -19.71 -12.98
N ILE A 531 3.19 -19.16 -11.77
CA ILE A 531 4.03 -19.58 -10.63
C ILE A 531 3.38 -20.75 -9.89
N TYR A 532 2.05 -20.69 -9.69
CA TYR A 532 1.24 -21.70 -9.01
C TYR A 532 0.01 -22.05 -9.86
N PRO A 533 0.18 -22.92 -10.88
CA PRO A 533 -0.90 -23.31 -11.79
C PRO A 533 -2.10 -23.93 -11.09
N PHE A 534 -3.23 -23.84 -11.78
CA PHE A 534 -4.47 -24.48 -11.35
C PHE A 534 -5.34 -24.88 -12.54
N GLY A 535 -6.16 -25.92 -12.34
CA GLY A 535 -7.10 -26.40 -13.34
C GLY A 535 -8.41 -25.63 -13.30
N ASN A 536 -9.10 -25.55 -14.43
CA ASN A 536 -10.51 -25.16 -14.45
C ASN A 536 -11.38 -26.24 -13.79
N LYS A 537 -12.65 -25.93 -13.50
CA LYS A 537 -13.61 -26.89 -12.96
C LYS A 537 -13.65 -28.18 -13.79
N GLY A 538 -13.32 -29.32 -13.15
CA GLY A 538 -13.29 -30.64 -13.78
C GLY A 538 -12.07 -30.92 -14.67
N GLU A 539 -11.12 -29.97 -14.79
CA GLU A 539 -9.87 -30.12 -15.53
C GLU A 539 -8.76 -30.57 -14.58
N ALA A 540 -8.24 -31.78 -14.79
CA ALA A 540 -7.02 -32.22 -14.12
C ALA A 540 -5.81 -31.49 -14.70
N ILE A 541 -4.80 -31.20 -13.87
CA ILE A 541 -3.53 -30.62 -14.34
C ILE A 541 -2.39 -31.59 -14.11
N VAL A 542 -1.48 -31.68 -15.08
CA VAL A 542 -0.30 -32.54 -15.03
C VAL A 542 0.93 -31.73 -15.40
N CYS A 543 1.99 -31.82 -14.60
CA CYS A 543 3.28 -31.26 -14.95
C CYS A 543 4.10 -32.33 -15.69
N ILE A 544 4.55 -32.03 -16.89
CA ILE A 544 5.43 -32.89 -17.67
C ILE A 544 6.80 -32.89 -16.99
N ASN A 545 7.33 -34.08 -16.70
CA ASN A 545 8.66 -34.31 -16.12
C ASN A 545 8.89 -33.55 -14.79
N GLY A 546 7.88 -33.44 -13.93
CA GLY A 546 8.02 -32.82 -12.62
C GLY A 546 6.72 -32.72 -11.84
N ASP A 547 6.73 -31.90 -10.80
CA ASP A 547 5.60 -31.55 -9.95
C ASP A 547 5.33 -30.03 -9.98
N PHE A 548 4.28 -29.62 -9.28
CA PHE A 548 3.94 -28.21 -9.07
C PHE A 548 4.55 -27.64 -7.77
N GLU A 549 5.54 -28.31 -7.17
CA GLU A 549 6.23 -27.77 -5.99
C GLU A 549 7.10 -26.59 -6.41
N ASN A 550 6.92 -25.46 -5.74
CA ASN A 550 7.60 -24.23 -6.09
C ASN A 550 7.77 -23.36 -4.86
N VAL A 551 8.81 -22.51 -4.89
CA VAL A 551 9.12 -21.54 -3.86
C VAL A 551 9.36 -20.20 -4.54
N ALA A 552 8.84 -19.12 -3.96
CA ALA A 552 9.10 -17.76 -4.42
C ALA A 552 9.54 -16.84 -3.29
N ILE A 553 10.55 -16.03 -3.56
CA ILE A 553 10.98 -14.92 -2.69
C ILE A 553 10.12 -13.71 -3.04
N GLN A 554 9.33 -13.23 -2.09
CA GLN A 554 8.63 -11.95 -2.23
C GLN A 554 9.44 -10.84 -1.55
N VAL A 555 9.72 -9.75 -2.27
CA VAL A 555 10.44 -8.56 -1.76
C VAL A 555 9.54 -7.33 -1.77
N LEU A 556 9.90 -6.33 -0.96
CA LEU A 556 9.22 -5.04 -0.92
C LEU A 556 9.12 -4.40 -2.31
N GLY A 557 7.93 -3.91 -2.65
CA GLY A 557 7.70 -3.22 -3.91
C GLY A 557 8.36 -1.86 -3.97
N VAL A 558 8.73 -1.47 -5.19
CA VAL A 558 9.32 -0.17 -5.48
C VAL A 558 8.36 0.97 -5.07
N GLY A 559 8.87 1.93 -4.29
CA GLY A 559 8.11 3.05 -3.76
C GLY A 559 7.09 2.66 -2.67
N ALA A 560 7.26 1.51 -2.01
CA ALA A 560 6.57 1.23 -0.75
C ALA A 560 7.18 2.04 0.39
N THR A 561 6.37 2.33 1.42
CA THR A 561 6.78 3.18 2.57
C THR A 561 7.20 2.38 3.80
N HIS A 562 7.09 1.06 3.74
CA HIS A 562 7.54 0.15 4.79
C HIS A 562 9.06 -0.07 4.67
N GLN A 563 9.69 -0.51 5.76
CA GLN A 563 11.08 -0.96 5.73
C GLN A 563 11.21 -2.17 4.79
N PHE A 564 12.35 -2.27 4.08
CA PHE A 564 12.65 -3.40 3.22
C PHE A 564 12.53 -4.73 3.98
N SER A 565 11.93 -5.72 3.34
CA SER A 565 11.78 -7.08 3.85
C SER A 565 11.69 -8.05 2.67
N ALA A 566 12.15 -9.27 2.88
CA ALA A 566 12.00 -10.38 1.95
C ALA A 566 11.46 -11.60 2.68
N LEU A 567 10.54 -12.34 2.06
CA LEU A 567 9.95 -13.55 2.65
C LEU A 567 9.68 -14.59 1.57
N THR A 568 10.10 -15.83 1.82
CA THR A 568 9.79 -16.98 0.97
C THR A 568 8.36 -17.46 1.20
N SER A 569 7.77 -17.98 0.14
CA SER A 569 6.43 -18.61 0.13
C SER A 569 6.44 -19.82 -0.80
N ASN A 570 5.61 -20.82 -0.50
CA ASN A 570 5.41 -22.01 -1.33
C ASN A 570 3.98 -22.08 -1.91
N GLY A 571 3.30 -20.95 -1.99
CA GLY A 571 1.94 -20.87 -2.48
C GLY A 571 1.57 -19.44 -2.89
N ILE A 572 0.29 -19.26 -3.25
CA ILE A 572 -0.22 -17.96 -3.70
C ILE A 572 -0.07 -16.93 -2.57
N VAL A 573 0.38 -15.73 -2.93
CA VAL A 573 0.53 -14.60 -2.01
C VAL A 573 -0.25 -13.38 -2.52
N ASP A 574 -0.75 -12.59 -1.58
CA ASP A 574 -1.36 -11.29 -1.85
C ASP A 574 -0.31 -10.22 -2.19
N LEU A 575 -0.71 -9.18 -2.91
CA LEU A 575 0.14 -8.02 -3.20
C LEU A 575 0.69 -7.37 -1.93
N GLU A 576 -0.06 -7.34 -0.83
CA GLU A 576 0.34 -6.73 0.43
C GLU A 576 0.78 -7.75 1.48
N HIS A 577 1.05 -9.01 1.08
CA HIS A 577 1.76 -9.97 1.92
C HIS A 577 3.15 -9.42 2.31
N ILE A 578 3.90 -8.98 1.31
CA ILE A 578 4.97 -7.97 1.47
C ILE A 578 4.47 -6.71 0.77
N SER A 579 4.63 -5.51 1.35
CA SER A 579 3.93 -4.31 0.82
C SER A 579 4.31 -4.02 -0.65
N LYS A 580 3.30 -3.90 -1.53
CA LYS A 580 3.45 -3.83 -3.00
C LYS A 580 4.34 -4.94 -3.60
N GLY A 581 4.36 -6.13 -3.01
CA GLY A 581 5.44 -7.09 -3.13
C GLY A 581 5.60 -7.74 -4.50
N HIS A 582 6.86 -7.98 -4.88
CA HIS A 582 7.26 -8.68 -6.10
C HIS A 582 7.83 -10.06 -5.78
N CYS A 583 7.32 -11.11 -6.43
CA CYS A 583 7.63 -12.51 -6.25
C CYS A 583 8.57 -13.01 -7.34
N PHE A 584 9.73 -13.51 -6.93
CA PHE A 584 10.76 -14.14 -7.76
C PHE A 584 10.76 -15.64 -7.47
N PRO A 585 10.21 -16.48 -8.36
CA PRO A 585 10.05 -17.91 -8.12
C PRO A 585 11.31 -18.70 -8.47
N LEU A 586 11.43 -19.93 -7.98
CA LEU A 586 12.44 -20.88 -8.43
C LEU A 586 12.08 -21.42 -9.83
N TYR A 587 10.79 -21.76 -10.02
CA TYR A 587 10.24 -22.26 -11.27
C TYR A 587 9.07 -21.43 -11.78
N TYR A 588 8.76 -21.55 -13.07
CA TYR A 588 7.48 -21.16 -13.63
C TYR A 588 6.96 -22.24 -14.57
N TYR A 589 5.68 -22.19 -14.88
CA TYR A 589 4.97 -23.23 -15.60
C TYR A 589 4.27 -22.65 -16.80
N GLU A 590 4.47 -23.29 -17.95
CA GLU A 590 3.80 -22.94 -19.19
C GLU A 590 2.81 -24.03 -19.56
N ARG A 591 1.58 -23.65 -19.87
CA ARG A 591 0.58 -24.58 -20.38
C ARG A 591 1.01 -25.04 -21.77
N VAL A 592 1.03 -26.35 -22.00
CA VAL A 592 1.34 -26.96 -23.30
C VAL A 592 0.05 -27.01 -24.11
N GLU A 593 0.09 -26.44 -25.31
CA GLU A 593 -1.02 -26.52 -26.25
C GLU A 593 -1.04 -27.90 -26.91
N SER A 594 -2.21 -28.52 -26.99
CA SER A 594 -2.40 -29.76 -27.74
C SER A 594 -2.90 -29.45 -29.16
N SER A 595 -2.14 -29.83 -30.18
CA SER A 595 -2.66 -29.94 -31.55
C SER A 595 -3.28 -31.33 -31.75
N THR A 596 -4.46 -31.37 -32.34
CA THR A 596 -5.06 -32.61 -32.85
C THR A 596 -4.95 -32.60 -34.37
N GLU A 597 -4.01 -33.36 -34.92
CA GLU A 597 -4.02 -33.72 -36.34
C GLU A 597 -4.52 -35.16 -36.50
N ASN A 598 -5.49 -35.37 -37.40
CA ASN A 598 -6.04 -36.68 -37.77
C ASN A 598 -6.61 -37.55 -36.61
N GLY A 599 -7.12 -36.92 -35.54
CA GLY A 599 -7.72 -37.66 -34.42
C GLY A 599 -6.71 -38.38 -33.52
N GLN A 600 -5.41 -38.17 -33.75
CA GLN A 600 -4.34 -38.49 -32.82
C GLN A 600 -3.91 -37.19 -32.11
N MET A 601 -3.77 -37.24 -30.78
CA MET A 601 -3.15 -36.13 -30.05
C MET A 601 -1.66 -36.12 -30.38
N THR A 602 -1.22 -35.11 -31.11
CA THR A 602 0.21 -34.81 -31.29
C THR A 602 0.56 -33.72 -30.30
N MET A 603 1.32 -34.10 -29.27
CA MET A 603 1.96 -33.13 -28.39
C MET A 603 3.16 -32.57 -29.16
N ASP A 604 3.27 -31.24 -29.24
CA ASP A 604 4.40 -30.57 -29.87
C ASP A 604 5.66 -30.77 -29.01
N TYR A 605 6.31 -31.92 -29.19
CA TYR A 605 7.55 -32.32 -28.54
C TYR A 605 8.80 -31.77 -29.26
N ASP A 606 8.64 -31.17 -30.45
CA ASP A 606 9.74 -30.86 -31.39
C ASP A 606 10.54 -29.57 -31.08
N LYS A 607 10.52 -29.10 -29.84
CA LYS A 607 11.43 -28.05 -29.34
C LYS A 607 12.26 -28.43 -28.12
N ALA A 608 12.40 -29.74 -27.86
CA ALA A 608 13.29 -30.24 -26.82
C ALA A 608 14.36 -31.15 -27.44
N GLU A 609 15.60 -30.67 -27.47
CA GLU A 609 16.74 -31.57 -27.57
C GLU A 609 16.72 -32.57 -26.40
N SER A 610 16.70 -33.85 -26.76
CA SER A 610 17.13 -35.03 -25.99
C SER A 610 16.78 -35.13 -24.49
N SER A 611 15.80 -35.95 -24.13
CA SER A 611 16.07 -37.34 -23.70
C SER A 611 14.83 -38.11 -23.21
N ALA A 612 14.68 -39.31 -23.79
CA ALA A 612 14.22 -40.60 -23.24
C ALA A 612 12.87 -40.75 -22.49
N PHE A 613 11.89 -41.21 -23.26
CA PHE A 613 11.13 -42.46 -23.08
C PHE A 613 10.31 -42.68 -21.79
N CYS A 614 8.98 -42.55 -21.91
CA CYS A 614 8.01 -43.35 -21.15
C CYS A 614 6.95 -43.90 -22.09
N HIS A 615 7.07 -45.20 -22.43
CA HIS A 615 5.94 -45.99 -22.87
C HIS A 615 5.05 -46.23 -21.65
N PHE A 616 3.82 -45.71 -21.67
CA PHE A 616 2.80 -46.18 -20.74
C PHE A 616 1.86 -47.12 -21.48
N GLU A 617 1.87 -48.38 -21.05
CA GLU A 617 1.07 -49.48 -21.56
C GLU A 617 -0.43 -49.17 -21.41
N GLN A 618 -1.17 -49.45 -22.48
CA GLN A 618 -2.61 -49.56 -22.42
C GLN A 618 -2.98 -50.89 -21.74
N SER A 619 -3.38 -50.83 -20.48
CA SER A 619 -4.22 -51.88 -19.87
C SER A 619 -5.47 -51.25 -19.29
N GLU A 620 -6.58 -51.34 -20.01
CA GLU A 620 -7.68 -52.23 -19.64
C GLU A 620 -8.85 -52.06 -20.61
N LYS A 621 -9.08 -53.10 -21.42
CA LYS A 621 -10.36 -53.39 -22.06
C LYS A 621 -11.16 -54.24 -21.08
N SER A 622 -12.33 -53.77 -20.68
CA SER A 622 -13.46 -54.66 -20.39
C SER A 622 -14.77 -54.02 -20.78
N HIS A 623 -15.58 -54.83 -21.47
CA HIS A 623 -16.85 -54.51 -22.11
C HIS A 623 -17.92 -54.00 -21.13
N ALA A 624 -18.60 -52.93 -21.52
CA ALA A 624 -20.03 -52.77 -21.27
C ALA A 624 -20.65 -51.98 -22.44
N GLN A 625 -21.49 -52.66 -23.22
CA GLN A 625 -22.43 -52.02 -24.13
C GLN A 625 -23.53 -51.35 -23.30
N SER A 626 -23.55 -50.02 -23.24
CA SER A 626 -24.81 -49.29 -23.13
C SER A 626 -24.67 -47.91 -23.73
N SER A 627 -25.59 -47.59 -24.64
CA SER A 627 -25.80 -46.28 -25.22
C SER A 627 -26.18 -45.27 -24.12
N ASP A 628 -25.23 -44.45 -23.70
CA ASP A 628 -25.54 -43.19 -23.05
C ASP A 628 -24.59 -42.09 -23.53
N LYS A 629 -25.15 -41.02 -24.10
CA LYS A 629 -24.41 -39.87 -24.61
C LYS A 629 -24.13 -38.92 -23.46
N THR A 630 -23.15 -39.26 -22.63
CA THR A 630 -22.46 -38.31 -21.74
C THR A 630 -20.96 -38.50 -21.91
N ARG A 631 -20.40 -37.90 -22.98
CA ARG A 631 -18.96 -37.64 -23.05
C ARG A 631 -18.62 -36.58 -22.02
N ASN A 632 -18.39 -37.00 -20.79
CA ASN A 632 -17.65 -36.22 -19.81
C ASN A 632 -16.17 -36.49 -20.10
N ASP A 633 -15.65 -35.86 -21.16
CA ASP A 633 -14.24 -35.93 -21.48
C ASP A 633 -13.50 -35.12 -20.40
N ASN A 634 -12.93 -35.81 -19.41
CA ASN A 634 -12.01 -35.24 -18.42
C ASN A 634 -10.83 -34.61 -19.16
N LYS A 635 -10.95 -33.32 -19.49
CA LYS A 635 -9.90 -32.56 -20.16
C LYS A 635 -8.73 -32.46 -19.19
N THR A 636 -7.58 -33.00 -19.58
CA THR A 636 -6.33 -32.86 -18.82
C THR A 636 -5.52 -31.72 -19.43
N ALA A 637 -5.10 -30.76 -18.63
CA ALA A 637 -4.18 -29.71 -19.03
C ALA A 637 -2.76 -30.09 -18.65
N TYR A 638 -1.86 -30.03 -19.63
CA TYR A 638 -0.44 -30.31 -19.42
C TYR A 638 0.33 -29.00 -19.25
N TYR A 639 1.29 -29.00 -18.33
CA TYR A 639 2.19 -27.88 -18.07
C TYR A 639 3.63 -28.35 -18.18
N ARG A 640 4.51 -27.48 -18.66
CA ARG A 640 5.96 -27.67 -18.67
C ARG A 640 6.57 -26.78 -17.59
N ARG A 641 7.31 -27.38 -16.65
CA ARG A 641 8.12 -26.65 -15.65
C ARG A 641 9.36 -26.08 -16.34
N LYS A 642 9.68 -24.82 -16.03
CA LYS A 642 10.89 -24.11 -16.46
C LYS A 642 11.56 -23.46 -15.26
N ASP A 643 12.88 -23.38 -15.29
CA ASP A 643 13.63 -22.59 -14.31
C ASP A 643 13.35 -21.11 -14.52
N ALA A 644 13.10 -20.37 -13.45
CA ALA A 644 12.94 -18.93 -13.54
C ALA A 644 14.29 -18.18 -13.57
N ILE A 645 15.38 -18.80 -13.13
CA ILE A 645 16.73 -18.22 -13.23
C ILE A 645 17.31 -18.52 -14.61
N ARG A 646 17.85 -17.48 -15.26
CA ARG A 646 18.43 -17.56 -16.60
C ARG A 646 19.70 -18.41 -16.64
N ASP A 647 19.92 -19.11 -17.75
CA ASP A 647 21.15 -19.88 -17.97
C ASP A 647 22.38 -18.96 -18.08
N GLU A 648 22.22 -17.77 -18.66
CA GLU A 648 23.28 -16.77 -18.76
C GLU A 648 23.68 -16.23 -17.37
N ALA A 649 22.71 -16.07 -16.48
CA ALA A 649 22.97 -15.68 -15.09
C ALA A 649 23.71 -16.78 -14.33
N LEU A 650 23.33 -18.05 -14.55
CA LEU A 650 24.05 -19.19 -13.99
C LEU A 650 25.51 -19.23 -14.48
N ALA A 651 25.72 -19.14 -15.79
CA ALA A 651 27.05 -19.14 -16.39
C ALA A 651 27.91 -17.97 -15.87
N PHE A 652 27.33 -16.78 -15.69
CA PHE A 652 28.01 -15.64 -15.09
C PHE A 652 28.49 -15.94 -13.67
N PHE A 653 27.64 -16.51 -12.80
CA PHE A 653 28.03 -16.89 -11.44
C PHE A 653 29.10 -17.98 -11.44
N GLN A 654 28.92 -19.05 -12.21
CA GLN A 654 29.90 -20.15 -12.31
C GLN A 654 31.27 -19.65 -12.76
N ASN A 655 31.31 -18.75 -13.75
CA ASN A 655 32.55 -18.14 -14.23
C ASN A 655 33.18 -17.21 -13.19
N ALA A 656 32.38 -16.37 -12.52
CA ALA A 656 32.88 -15.42 -11.54
C ALA A 656 33.50 -16.11 -10.31
N TYR A 657 32.94 -17.24 -9.88
CA TYR A 657 33.46 -18.05 -8.77
C TYR A 657 34.45 -19.15 -9.21
N ASN A 658 34.61 -19.36 -10.51
CA ASN A 658 35.33 -20.51 -11.08
C ASN A 658 34.85 -21.84 -10.48
N ASP A 659 33.52 -22.01 -10.36
CA ASP A 659 32.86 -23.15 -9.72
C ASP A 659 31.65 -23.60 -10.54
N SER A 660 31.81 -24.69 -11.29
CA SER A 660 30.74 -25.28 -12.11
C SER A 660 29.70 -26.05 -11.30
N SER A 661 29.89 -26.23 -9.99
CA SER A 661 28.93 -26.92 -9.11
C SER A 661 27.80 -25.99 -8.64
N ILE A 662 27.93 -24.68 -8.84
CA ILE A 662 26.85 -23.72 -8.59
C ILE A 662 25.65 -24.07 -9.46
N THR A 663 24.49 -24.21 -8.82
CA THR A 663 23.20 -24.46 -9.48
C THR A 663 22.27 -23.26 -9.35
N LYS A 664 21.22 -23.19 -10.17
CA LYS A 664 20.16 -22.17 -10.05
C LYS A 664 19.49 -22.19 -8.67
N GLU A 665 19.31 -23.38 -8.11
CA GLU A 665 18.77 -23.53 -6.76
C GLU A 665 19.72 -22.95 -5.70
N ALA A 666 21.04 -23.18 -5.83
CA ALA A 666 22.03 -22.54 -4.96
C ALA A 666 21.97 -21.01 -5.09
N MET A 667 21.90 -20.48 -6.32
CA MET A 667 21.74 -19.04 -6.56
C MET A 667 20.47 -18.48 -5.89
N PHE A 668 19.34 -19.19 -5.98
CA PHE A 668 18.09 -18.77 -5.35
C PHE A 668 18.24 -18.56 -3.83
N TYR A 669 18.84 -19.52 -3.13
CA TYR A 669 19.04 -19.39 -1.68
C TYR A 669 20.15 -18.39 -1.32
N TYR A 670 21.21 -18.30 -2.12
CA TYR A 670 22.21 -17.24 -1.99
C TYR A 670 21.56 -15.84 -2.03
N ILE A 671 20.68 -15.61 -3.01
CA ILE A 671 19.91 -14.37 -3.14
C ILE A 671 19.08 -14.12 -1.89
N TYR A 672 18.36 -15.14 -1.41
CA TYR A 672 17.52 -14.98 -0.22
C TYR A 672 18.32 -14.62 1.04
N ALA A 673 19.53 -15.14 1.20
CA ALA A 673 20.41 -14.78 2.30
C ALA A 673 20.83 -13.31 2.23
N ILE A 674 21.25 -12.83 1.06
CA ILE A 674 21.64 -11.42 0.84
C ILE A 674 20.48 -10.47 1.15
N LEU A 675 19.27 -10.81 0.69
CA LEU A 675 18.07 -9.99 0.93
C LEU A 675 17.66 -9.93 2.41
N ASN A 676 18.24 -10.78 3.26
CA ASN A 676 18.07 -10.77 4.72
C ASN A 676 19.34 -10.31 5.46
N HIS A 677 20.43 -9.97 4.76
CA HIS A 677 21.68 -9.57 5.38
C HIS A 677 21.62 -8.12 5.88
N LYS A 678 21.88 -7.92 7.17
CA LYS A 678 21.76 -6.61 7.85
C LYS A 678 22.54 -5.49 7.18
N ASP A 679 23.78 -5.77 6.74
CA ASP A 679 24.65 -4.75 6.16
C ASP A 679 24.22 -4.36 4.74
N TYR A 680 23.70 -5.32 3.96
CA TYR A 680 23.14 -5.05 2.63
C TYR A 680 21.91 -4.15 2.73
N ILE A 681 20.97 -4.52 3.60
CA ILE A 681 19.74 -3.74 3.83
C ILE A 681 20.08 -2.35 4.38
N ALA A 682 20.98 -2.25 5.35
CA ALA A 682 21.34 -0.97 5.96
C ALA A 682 22.03 -0.04 4.97
N LYS A 683 22.98 -0.54 4.19
CA LYS A 683 23.73 0.24 3.20
C LYS A 683 22.86 0.68 2.03
N TYR A 684 22.00 -0.20 1.52
CA TYR A 684 21.24 0.04 0.29
C TYR A 684 19.75 0.31 0.53
N LYS A 685 19.33 0.68 1.75
CA LYS A 685 17.92 0.95 2.10
C LYS A 685 17.23 1.91 1.13
N ASP A 686 17.94 2.94 0.68
CA ASP A 686 17.38 4.00 -0.16
C ASP A 686 17.22 3.46 -1.60
N ASN A 687 18.20 2.73 -2.12
CA ASN A 687 18.10 1.98 -3.36
C ASN A 687 16.94 0.97 -3.33
N LEU A 688 16.87 0.14 -2.30
CA LEU A 688 15.84 -0.90 -2.13
C LEU A 688 14.42 -0.33 -2.00
N SER A 689 14.28 0.94 -1.60
CA SER A 689 13.00 1.64 -1.62
C SER A 689 12.64 2.21 -3.00
N LYS A 690 13.64 2.49 -3.84
CA LYS A 690 13.48 3.21 -5.12
C LYS A 690 13.58 2.34 -6.37
N MET A 691 14.10 1.11 -6.26
CA MET A 691 14.24 0.18 -7.38
C MET A 691 14.25 -1.29 -6.91
N LEU A 692 14.09 -2.22 -7.85
CA LEU A 692 14.19 -3.66 -7.55
C LEU A 692 15.62 -4.01 -7.06
N PRO A 693 15.76 -5.05 -6.22
CA PRO A 693 17.06 -5.41 -5.69
C PRO A 693 18.06 -5.85 -6.77
N ARG A 694 19.33 -5.58 -6.49
CA ARG A 694 20.48 -6.02 -7.28
C ARG A 694 21.43 -6.79 -6.38
N ILE A 695 21.95 -7.91 -6.88
CA ILE A 695 22.61 -8.93 -6.08
C ILE A 695 24.13 -8.84 -6.28
N PRO A 696 24.90 -8.53 -5.23
CA PRO A 696 26.36 -8.55 -5.28
C PRO A 696 26.91 -9.98 -5.37
N LEU A 697 28.17 -10.10 -5.80
CA LEU A 697 28.97 -11.31 -5.64
C LEU A 697 29.76 -11.20 -4.33
N MET A 698 29.60 -12.19 -3.44
CA MET A 698 30.18 -12.23 -2.09
C MET A 698 31.30 -13.26 -2.03
N GLN A 699 32.34 -13.03 -1.21
CA GLN A 699 33.48 -13.96 -1.12
C GLN A 699 33.08 -15.38 -0.69
N ASP A 700 32.16 -15.52 0.27
CA ASP A 700 31.71 -16.82 0.78
C ASP A 700 30.34 -17.22 0.20
N PHE A 701 30.30 -17.54 -1.09
CA PHE A 701 29.07 -17.94 -1.79
C PHE A 701 28.33 -19.06 -1.05
N TRP A 702 29.03 -20.15 -0.69
CA TRP A 702 28.41 -21.34 -0.10
C TRP A 702 27.92 -21.12 1.33
N GLY A 703 28.59 -20.29 2.14
CA GLY A 703 28.09 -19.88 3.45
C GLY A 703 26.77 -19.09 3.37
N PHE A 704 26.64 -18.22 2.37
CA PHE A 704 25.39 -17.52 2.07
C PHE A 704 24.31 -18.49 1.57
N VAL A 705 24.63 -19.47 0.71
CA VAL A 705 23.69 -20.51 0.28
C VAL A 705 23.16 -21.30 1.49
N ALA A 706 24.03 -21.73 2.40
CA ALA A 706 23.65 -22.47 3.60
C ALA A 706 22.70 -21.66 4.49
N SER A 707 23.02 -20.39 4.73
CA SER A 707 22.18 -19.46 5.50
C SER A 707 20.83 -19.24 4.82
N GLY A 708 20.81 -19.07 3.50
CA GLY A 708 19.60 -18.88 2.72
C GLY A 708 18.67 -20.08 2.72
N ARG A 709 19.22 -21.30 2.62
CA ARG A 709 18.46 -22.55 2.75
C ARG A 709 17.85 -22.68 4.15
N ALA A 710 18.62 -22.41 5.20
CA ALA A 710 18.14 -22.43 6.57
C ALA A 710 16.98 -21.44 6.79
N LEU A 711 17.11 -20.20 6.29
CA LEU A 711 16.03 -19.21 6.35
C LEU A 711 14.79 -19.65 5.56
N ALA A 712 14.98 -20.16 4.34
CA ALA A 712 13.85 -20.55 3.50
C ALA A 712 13.07 -21.71 4.13
N GLU A 713 13.76 -22.70 4.68
CA GLU A 713 13.17 -23.83 5.41
C GLU A 713 12.35 -23.34 6.61
N LEU A 714 12.91 -22.43 7.42
CA LEU A 714 12.20 -21.82 8.55
C LEU A 714 10.91 -21.14 8.10
N HIS A 715 10.98 -20.32 7.05
CA HIS A 715 9.90 -19.44 6.65
C HIS A 715 8.81 -20.13 5.81
N ILE A 716 9.15 -21.15 5.02
CA ILE A 716 8.18 -21.95 4.26
C ILE A 716 7.39 -22.85 5.22
N ASN A 717 8.09 -23.42 6.21
CA ASN A 717 7.52 -24.35 7.17
C ASN A 717 7.21 -23.67 8.52
N TYR A 718 6.80 -22.40 8.51
CA TYR A 718 6.58 -21.59 9.72
C TYR A 718 5.53 -22.15 10.69
N GLU A 719 4.72 -23.11 10.24
CA GLU A 719 3.71 -23.82 11.03
C GLU A 719 4.27 -25.06 11.77
N SER A 720 5.54 -25.44 11.57
CA SER A 720 6.12 -26.72 12.01
C SER A 720 7.13 -26.65 13.17
N HIS A 721 7.40 -25.46 13.70
CA HIS A 721 8.51 -25.21 14.64
C HIS A 721 8.11 -25.23 16.11
N ASN A 722 6.92 -25.73 16.44
CA ASN A 722 6.54 -25.91 17.85
C ASN A 722 7.30 -27.11 18.46
N LYS A 723 8.55 -26.89 18.90
CA LYS A 723 9.36 -27.88 19.64
C LYS A 723 9.53 -27.46 21.10
N LEU A 724 9.65 -28.45 21.98
CA LEU A 724 9.68 -28.32 23.44
C LEU A 724 10.74 -27.37 24.03
N ASP A 725 11.77 -26.99 23.27
CA ASP A 725 12.90 -26.18 23.74
C ASP A 725 12.74 -24.67 23.49
N SER A 726 11.62 -24.24 22.87
CA SER A 726 11.29 -22.81 22.80
C SER A 726 11.03 -22.33 24.23
N GLY A 727 11.74 -21.30 24.70
CA GLY A 727 11.53 -20.77 26.06
C GLY A 727 10.06 -20.45 26.37
N ALA A 728 9.27 -20.11 25.34
CA ALA A 728 7.84 -19.86 25.41
C ALA A 728 6.98 -21.12 25.52
N PHE A 729 5.91 -21.05 26.30
CA PHE A 729 4.89 -22.09 26.38
C PHE A 729 3.52 -21.49 26.75
N SER A 730 2.47 -22.29 26.61
CA SER A 730 1.10 -21.89 26.94
C SER A 730 0.67 -22.34 28.34
N CYS A 731 -0.11 -21.51 29.03
CA CYS A 731 -0.72 -21.82 30.32
C CYS A 731 -2.18 -21.33 30.38
N LEU A 732 -2.92 -21.75 31.41
CA LEU A 732 -4.22 -21.15 31.70
C LEU A 732 -4.00 -19.69 32.16
N ALA A 733 -4.83 -18.77 31.67
CA ALA A 733 -4.70 -17.33 31.91
C ALA A 733 -4.82 -16.97 33.40
N LYS A 734 -5.69 -17.68 34.14
CA LYS A 734 -5.83 -17.53 35.60
C LYS A 734 -4.54 -17.89 36.37
N ASP A 735 -3.70 -18.75 35.81
CA ASP A 735 -2.47 -19.23 36.46
C ASP A 735 -1.26 -18.32 36.12
N LEU A 736 -1.46 -17.28 35.31
CA LEU A 736 -0.39 -16.35 34.90
C LEU A 736 0.30 -15.66 36.08
N HIS A 737 -0.47 -15.26 37.10
CA HIS A 737 0.10 -14.61 38.29
C HIS A 737 0.92 -15.61 39.13
N GLU A 738 0.41 -16.83 39.31
CA GLU A 738 1.12 -17.91 40.00
C GLU A 738 2.42 -18.24 39.27
N PHE A 739 2.36 -18.36 37.94
CA PHE A 739 3.54 -18.56 37.11
C PHE A 739 4.60 -17.47 37.34
N LYS A 740 4.22 -16.19 37.27
CA LYS A 740 5.14 -15.06 37.46
C LYS A 740 5.70 -14.93 38.89
N THR A 741 5.05 -15.52 39.88
CA THR A 741 5.46 -15.46 41.30
C THR A 741 6.12 -16.75 41.78
N SER A 742 6.00 -17.84 41.04
CA SER A 742 6.57 -19.14 41.39
C SER A 742 8.08 -19.04 41.59
N ALA A 743 8.56 -19.59 42.72
CA ALA A 743 9.91 -19.37 43.21
C ALA A 743 10.96 -20.05 42.29
N LYS A 744 11.54 -19.25 41.37
CA LYS A 744 12.79 -19.47 40.62
C LYS A 744 13.17 -20.95 40.39
N GLY A 745 12.36 -21.65 39.60
CA GLY A 745 12.79 -22.85 38.87
C GLY A 745 12.36 -24.21 39.42
N LEU A 746 11.86 -24.32 40.67
CA LEU A 746 11.49 -25.65 41.20
C LEU A 746 10.20 -26.21 40.60
N PHE A 747 9.29 -25.33 40.15
CA PHE A 747 7.98 -25.71 39.61
C PHE A 747 7.88 -25.52 38.10
N GLU A 748 8.90 -24.99 37.42
CA GLU A 748 8.72 -24.51 36.05
C GLU A 748 8.47 -25.66 35.05
N LYS A 749 9.20 -26.78 35.17
CA LYS A 749 9.01 -27.94 34.31
C LYS A 749 7.70 -28.67 34.60
N ASP A 750 7.40 -28.91 35.88
CA ASP A 750 6.18 -29.60 36.30
C ASP A 750 4.93 -28.73 36.01
N PHE A 751 5.03 -27.42 36.19
CA PHE A 751 3.98 -26.46 35.82
C PHE A 751 3.76 -26.45 34.31
N ARG A 752 4.82 -26.37 33.49
CA ARG A 752 4.72 -26.43 32.01
C ARG A 752 4.03 -27.72 31.56
N GLN A 753 4.38 -28.85 32.15
CA GLN A 753 3.76 -30.13 31.84
C GLN A 753 2.28 -30.14 32.22
N LYS A 754 1.96 -29.77 33.47
CA LYS A 754 0.57 -29.70 33.95
C LYS A 754 -0.26 -28.74 33.10
N ALA A 755 0.26 -27.56 32.77
CA ALA A 755 -0.42 -26.57 31.94
C ALA A 755 -0.75 -27.11 30.54
N ARG A 756 0.16 -27.89 29.94
CA ARG A 756 -0.11 -28.57 28.67
C ARG A 756 -1.21 -29.61 28.80
N GLU A 757 -1.12 -30.47 29.83
CA GLU A 757 -2.17 -31.46 30.13
C GLU A 757 -3.53 -30.77 30.32
N ASP A 758 -3.59 -29.70 31.11
CA ASP A 758 -4.82 -28.92 31.34
C ASP A 758 -5.36 -28.33 30.02
N ILE A 759 -4.51 -27.79 29.16
CA ILE A 759 -4.91 -27.25 27.83
C ILE A 759 -5.37 -28.34 26.86
N GLU A 760 -4.79 -29.55 26.93
CA GLU A 760 -5.20 -30.69 26.12
C GLU A 760 -6.62 -31.18 26.47
N HIS A 761 -7.07 -30.99 27.71
CA HIS A 761 -8.42 -31.34 28.17
C HIS A 761 -9.47 -30.25 27.89
N LEU A 762 -9.07 -29.09 27.35
CA LEU A 762 -10.01 -28.02 26.97
C LEU A 762 -10.83 -28.40 25.74
N ASN A 763 -12.07 -27.92 25.67
CA ASN A 763 -12.94 -28.10 24.51
C ASN A 763 -12.65 -27.06 23.43
N GLU A 764 -13.12 -27.28 22.21
CA GLU A 764 -12.89 -26.35 21.08
C GLU A 764 -13.36 -24.92 21.36
N GLY A 765 -14.48 -24.76 22.10
CA GLY A 765 -15.01 -23.45 22.50
C GLY A 765 -14.08 -22.65 23.42
N ASP A 766 -13.24 -23.31 24.21
CA ASP A 766 -12.30 -22.66 25.14
C ASP A 766 -11.14 -21.98 24.41
N PHE A 767 -10.90 -22.35 23.14
CA PHE A 767 -9.90 -21.72 22.28
C PHE A 767 -10.43 -20.50 21.53
N ARG A 768 -11.71 -20.14 21.68
CA ARG A 768 -12.32 -19.06 20.89
C ARG A 768 -11.53 -17.75 20.99
N ILE A 769 -11.29 -17.13 19.84
CA ILE A 769 -10.57 -15.87 19.69
C ILE A 769 -11.57 -14.76 19.38
N GLU A 770 -11.62 -13.75 20.23
CA GLU A 770 -12.25 -12.45 19.91
C GLU A 770 -11.16 -11.49 19.41
N THR A 771 -10.15 -11.25 20.24
CA THR A 771 -8.96 -10.47 19.92
C THR A 771 -7.77 -10.92 20.78
N ILE A 772 -6.61 -11.09 20.15
CA ILE A 772 -5.37 -11.44 20.84
C ILE A 772 -4.68 -10.15 21.30
N LYS A 773 -4.16 -10.12 22.53
CA LYS A 773 -3.51 -8.92 23.09
C LYS A 773 -2.34 -9.27 24.00
N PHE A 774 -1.39 -8.34 24.11
CA PHE A 774 -0.42 -8.40 25.21
C PHE A 774 -1.14 -8.34 26.55
N HIS A 775 -0.64 -9.09 27.54
CA HIS A 775 -1.22 -9.09 28.89
C HIS A 775 -1.22 -7.67 29.52
N ALA A 776 -0.15 -6.91 29.29
CA ALA A 776 -0.05 -5.52 29.72
C ALA A 776 0.61 -4.64 28.65
N LYS A 777 0.21 -3.37 28.59
CA LYS A 777 0.73 -2.41 27.60
C LYS A 777 2.24 -2.26 27.77
N GLY A 778 2.99 -2.49 26.69
CA GLY A 778 4.45 -2.41 26.68
C GLY A 778 5.18 -3.65 27.21
N VAL A 779 4.46 -4.63 27.75
CA VAL A 779 5.01 -5.89 28.25
C VAL A 779 4.91 -6.95 27.15
N LYS A 780 6.07 -7.42 26.68
CA LYS A 780 6.19 -8.38 25.56
C LYS A 780 6.60 -9.79 25.98
N ASP A 781 6.50 -10.11 27.27
CA ASP A 781 6.81 -11.45 27.80
C ASP A 781 5.61 -12.41 27.78
N SER A 782 4.39 -11.87 27.59
CA SER A 782 3.15 -12.61 27.74
C SER A 782 2.04 -12.07 26.84
N ILE A 783 1.29 -12.99 26.24
CA ILE A 783 0.18 -12.73 25.33
C ILE A 783 -1.05 -13.48 25.86
N LEU A 784 -2.18 -12.79 25.94
CA LEU A 784 -3.49 -13.40 26.17
C LEU A 784 -4.07 -13.78 24.81
N LEU A 785 -4.28 -15.07 24.58
CA LEU A 785 -5.01 -15.55 23.41
C LEU A 785 -6.49 -15.25 23.57
N ASN A 786 -7.01 -15.50 24.77
CA ASN A 786 -8.36 -15.19 25.24
C ASN A 786 -8.38 -15.15 26.78
N ASP A 787 -9.55 -15.19 27.40
CA ASP A 787 -9.71 -15.17 28.86
C ASP A 787 -9.31 -16.50 29.54
N THR A 788 -9.08 -17.57 28.76
CA THR A 788 -8.74 -18.91 29.25
C THR A 788 -7.27 -19.25 29.05
N ILE A 789 -6.65 -18.82 27.95
CA ILE A 789 -5.31 -19.27 27.52
C ILE A 789 -4.37 -18.07 27.36
N ALA A 790 -3.18 -18.21 27.93
CA ALA A 790 -2.07 -17.28 27.77
C ALA A 790 -0.82 -17.99 27.23
N ILE A 791 0.02 -17.26 26.51
CA ILE A 791 1.40 -17.66 26.17
C ILE A 791 2.33 -16.81 27.01
N VAL A 792 3.29 -17.46 27.68
CA VAL A 792 4.24 -16.83 28.60
C VAL A 792 5.68 -17.19 28.24
N ASP A 793 6.64 -16.55 28.91
CA ASP A 793 8.08 -16.71 28.69
C ASP A 793 8.51 -16.46 27.24
N ILE A 794 7.86 -15.52 26.57
CA ILE A 794 8.18 -15.20 25.19
C ILE A 794 9.56 -14.51 25.14
N PRO A 795 10.57 -15.10 24.46
CA PRO A 795 11.89 -14.49 24.37
C PRO A 795 11.83 -13.13 23.67
N HIS A 796 12.38 -12.09 24.26
CA HIS A 796 12.42 -10.75 23.64
C HIS A 796 13.06 -10.75 22.24
N LYS A 797 14.04 -11.65 22.01
CA LYS A 797 14.69 -11.86 20.72
C LYS A 797 13.70 -12.19 19.60
N ALA A 798 12.58 -12.87 19.90
CA ALA A 798 11.56 -13.23 18.90
C ALA A 798 10.91 -12.00 18.23
N TYR A 799 10.85 -10.86 18.92
CA TYR A 799 10.29 -9.62 18.36
C TYR A 799 11.27 -8.86 17.46
N ALA A 800 12.54 -9.28 17.38
CA ALA A 800 13.53 -8.67 16.50
C ALA A 800 13.29 -9.03 15.03
N TYR A 801 12.72 -10.21 14.75
CA TYR A 801 12.38 -10.60 13.39
C TYR A 801 11.16 -9.82 12.90
N LYS A 802 11.38 -8.93 11.93
CA LYS A 802 10.37 -8.02 11.38
C LYS A 802 10.19 -8.22 9.89
N VAL A 803 8.94 -8.18 9.47
CA VAL A 803 8.50 -8.20 8.09
C VAL A 803 7.56 -7.01 7.89
N ASN A 804 7.77 -6.19 6.85
CA ASN A 804 7.01 -4.94 6.63
C ASN A 804 7.02 -3.98 7.84
N GLY A 805 8.09 -3.99 8.65
CA GLY A 805 8.24 -3.12 9.82
C GLY A 805 7.49 -3.54 11.10
N LYS A 806 6.84 -4.71 11.11
CA LYS A 806 6.17 -5.31 12.27
C LYS A 806 6.76 -6.69 12.57
N SER A 807 6.84 -7.10 13.84
CA SER A 807 7.35 -8.43 14.18
C SER A 807 6.41 -9.54 13.68
N ALA A 808 6.95 -10.73 13.41
CA ALA A 808 6.14 -11.89 12.99
C ALA A 808 5.00 -12.21 13.98
N ILE A 809 5.28 -12.09 15.28
CA ILE A 809 4.29 -12.27 16.36
C ILE A 809 3.18 -11.20 16.28
N GLU A 810 3.55 -9.93 16.13
CA GLU A 810 2.57 -8.83 16.04
C GLU A 810 1.70 -8.93 14.77
N TRP A 811 2.18 -9.58 13.70
CA TRP A 811 1.34 -9.88 12.52
C TRP A 811 0.20 -10.83 12.88
N ILE A 812 0.48 -11.91 13.62
CA ILE A 812 -0.57 -12.84 14.07
C ILE A 812 -1.59 -12.09 14.94
N LEU A 813 -1.12 -11.30 15.91
CA LEU A 813 -1.99 -10.51 16.80
C LEU A 813 -2.89 -9.53 16.05
N ASP A 814 -2.39 -8.93 14.98
CA ASP A 814 -3.15 -7.96 14.19
C ASP A 814 -4.20 -8.62 13.28
N ARG A 815 -3.92 -9.84 12.80
CA ARG A 815 -4.72 -10.52 11.79
C ARG A 815 -5.74 -11.51 12.36
N TYR A 816 -5.37 -12.30 13.36
CA TYR A 816 -6.25 -13.29 13.98
C TYR A 816 -7.12 -12.63 15.05
N LYS A 817 -8.13 -11.89 14.58
CA LYS A 817 -9.20 -11.29 15.38
C LYS A 817 -10.50 -11.30 14.61
N ILE A 818 -11.63 -11.33 15.30
CA ILE A 818 -12.92 -11.14 14.66
C ILE A 818 -13.01 -9.71 14.16
N SER A 819 -13.34 -9.55 12.89
CA SER A 819 -13.48 -8.23 12.26
C SER A 819 -14.69 -8.18 11.34
N THR A 820 -15.26 -6.99 11.22
CA THR A 820 -16.40 -6.73 10.32
C THR A 820 -16.07 -5.51 9.49
N ASP A 821 -16.13 -5.64 8.16
CA ASP A 821 -16.05 -4.49 7.28
C ASP A 821 -17.33 -3.67 7.42
N LYS A 822 -17.20 -2.40 7.82
CA LYS A 822 -18.36 -1.56 8.12
C LYS A 822 -19.23 -1.27 6.91
N ALA A 823 -18.61 -1.21 5.72
CA ALA A 823 -19.29 -0.86 4.50
C ALA A 823 -20.07 -2.04 3.90
N SER A 824 -19.46 -3.22 3.84
CA SER A 824 -20.13 -4.41 3.31
C SER A 824 -20.91 -5.21 4.35
N GLY A 825 -20.60 -5.04 5.64
CA GLY A 825 -21.13 -5.88 6.71
C GLY A 825 -20.52 -7.28 6.77
N ILE A 826 -19.53 -7.59 5.92
CA ILE A 826 -18.91 -8.92 5.87
C ILE A 826 -18.06 -9.14 7.13
N VAL A 827 -18.35 -10.24 7.82
CA VAL A 827 -17.58 -10.72 8.97
C VAL A 827 -16.44 -11.62 8.51
N ASN A 828 -15.25 -11.39 9.02
CA ASN A 828 -14.09 -12.26 8.89
C ASN A 828 -13.72 -12.80 10.28
N ASP A 829 -14.00 -14.08 10.51
CA ASP A 829 -13.85 -14.76 11.80
C ASP A 829 -12.76 -15.84 11.71
N PRO A 830 -11.59 -15.66 12.37
CA PRO A 830 -10.52 -16.65 12.37
C PRO A 830 -10.91 -17.99 13.01
N ASN A 831 -11.95 -18.03 13.84
CA ASN A 831 -12.40 -19.28 14.47
C ASN A 831 -13.01 -20.25 13.45
N LEU A 832 -13.40 -19.76 12.27
CA LEU A 832 -13.96 -20.57 11.19
C LEU A 832 -12.89 -21.08 10.21
N TYR A 833 -11.61 -20.76 10.45
CA TYR A 833 -10.52 -21.30 9.67
C TYR A 833 -10.22 -22.75 10.08
N GLU A 834 -10.07 -23.62 9.09
CA GLU A 834 -9.59 -24.98 9.25
C GLU A 834 -8.37 -25.17 8.36
N SER A 835 -7.24 -25.55 8.96
CA SER A 835 -6.03 -25.80 8.19
C SER A 835 -6.17 -27.09 7.41
N THR A 836 -6.00 -27.01 6.09
CA THR A 836 -6.09 -28.16 5.18
C THR A 836 -4.72 -28.65 4.68
N SER A 837 -3.63 -28.00 5.10
CA SER A 837 -2.26 -28.26 4.64
C SER A 837 -1.22 -27.94 5.73
N GLY A 838 0.03 -28.35 5.51
CA GLY A 838 1.13 -28.07 6.45
C GLY A 838 1.08 -28.89 7.74
N ALA A 839 1.97 -28.56 8.69
CA ALA A 839 2.14 -29.30 9.93
C ALA A 839 0.94 -29.19 10.89
N LEU A 840 0.11 -28.15 10.74
CA LEU A 840 -1.07 -27.90 11.57
C LEU A 840 -2.38 -28.36 10.91
N LYS A 841 -2.29 -29.19 9.86
CA LYS A 841 -3.45 -29.72 9.15
C LYS A 841 -4.45 -30.39 10.11
N GLY A 842 -5.73 -30.07 9.95
CA GLY A 842 -6.83 -30.57 10.77
C GLY A 842 -7.13 -29.75 12.02
N LEU A 843 -6.23 -28.83 12.41
CA LEU A 843 -6.54 -27.88 13.48
C LEU A 843 -7.48 -26.78 12.99
N LYS A 844 -8.35 -26.33 13.90
CA LYS A 844 -9.38 -25.34 13.65
C LYS A 844 -9.27 -24.15 14.59
N GLY A 845 -9.72 -23.00 14.11
CA GLY A 845 -9.93 -21.79 14.89
C GLY A 845 -8.78 -21.46 15.85
N GLY A 846 -9.11 -21.16 17.10
CA GLY A 846 -8.09 -20.75 18.06
C GLY A 846 -7.08 -21.82 18.47
N ARG A 847 -7.39 -23.11 18.31
CA ARG A 847 -6.39 -24.18 18.51
C ARG A 847 -5.30 -24.09 17.45
N TYR A 848 -5.68 -23.89 16.18
CA TYR A 848 -4.72 -23.63 15.11
C TYR A 848 -3.87 -22.39 15.41
N VAL A 849 -4.49 -21.29 15.86
CA VAL A 849 -3.78 -20.04 16.14
C VAL A 849 -2.80 -20.16 17.32
N LEU A 850 -3.17 -20.90 18.37
CA LEU A 850 -2.27 -21.17 19.49
C LEU A 850 -0.98 -21.87 19.02
N GLU A 851 -1.13 -22.96 18.28
CA GLU A 851 -0.01 -23.75 17.75
C GLU A 851 0.83 -22.95 16.76
N LEU A 852 0.17 -22.18 15.89
CA LEU A 852 0.82 -21.25 14.96
C LEU A 852 1.66 -20.22 15.70
N LEU A 853 1.13 -19.61 16.77
CA LEU A 853 1.82 -18.57 17.51
C LEU A 853 3.06 -19.10 18.23
N LEU A 854 2.98 -20.29 18.84
CA LEU A 854 4.14 -20.98 19.43
C LEU A 854 5.21 -21.28 18.37
N SER A 855 4.79 -21.83 17.23
CA SER A 855 5.68 -22.12 16.10
C SER A 855 6.36 -20.85 15.57
N VAL A 856 5.62 -19.75 15.41
CA VAL A 856 6.15 -18.48 14.90
C VAL A 856 7.08 -17.80 15.91
N ILE A 857 6.84 -17.94 17.22
CA ILE A 857 7.78 -17.47 18.26
C ILE A 857 9.13 -18.18 18.09
N GLN A 858 9.12 -19.51 18.00
CA GLN A 858 10.35 -20.30 17.84
C GLN A 858 11.05 -19.98 16.53
N MET A 859 10.32 -19.98 15.42
CA MET A 859 10.83 -19.61 14.10
C MET A 859 11.49 -18.23 14.14
N SER A 860 10.87 -17.24 14.79
CA SER A 860 11.42 -15.88 14.86
C SER A 860 12.77 -15.83 15.59
N VAL A 861 12.95 -16.61 16.66
CA VAL A 861 14.24 -16.70 17.37
C VAL A 861 15.30 -17.32 16.45
N GLN A 862 14.97 -18.45 15.82
CA GLN A 862 15.87 -19.17 14.92
C GLN A 862 16.25 -18.34 13.70
N THR A 863 15.31 -17.58 13.14
CA THR A 863 15.58 -16.66 12.02
C THR A 863 16.65 -15.64 12.40
N ILE A 864 16.56 -15.05 13.60
CA ILE A 864 17.57 -14.08 14.07
C ILE A 864 18.92 -14.76 14.31
N GLU A 865 18.94 -15.97 14.86
CA GLU A 865 20.17 -16.75 15.01
C GLU A 865 20.86 -17.01 13.67
N VAL A 866 20.10 -17.41 12.64
CA VAL A 866 20.64 -17.60 11.29
C VAL A 866 21.18 -16.29 10.73
N VAL A 867 20.42 -15.18 10.81
CA VAL A 867 20.85 -13.85 10.33
C VAL A 867 22.11 -13.36 11.06
N GLU A 868 22.22 -13.58 12.37
CA GLU A 868 23.40 -13.20 13.17
C GLU A 868 24.63 -14.06 12.84
N SER A 869 24.42 -15.30 12.38
CA SER A 869 25.47 -16.26 12.03
C SER A 869 25.91 -16.21 10.56
N MET A 870 25.30 -15.37 9.73
CA MET A 870 25.64 -15.25 8.31
C MET A 870 27.11 -14.85 8.11
N PRO A 871 27.73 -15.25 6.98
CA PRO A 871 29.07 -14.79 6.63
C PRO A 871 29.17 -13.26 6.56
N GLU A 872 30.37 -12.73 6.74
CA GLU A 872 30.63 -11.29 6.68
C GLU A 872 30.30 -10.73 5.29
N TYR A 873 29.79 -9.48 5.25
CA TYR A 873 29.48 -8.79 4.00
C TYR A 873 30.75 -8.31 3.28
N LYS A 874 31.46 -9.23 2.62
CA LYS A 874 32.66 -8.98 1.81
C LYS A 874 32.42 -9.29 0.34
N LEU A 875 32.54 -8.27 -0.51
CA LEU A 875 32.42 -8.41 -1.96
C LEU A 875 33.56 -9.27 -2.53
N LEU A 876 33.25 -10.12 -3.51
CA LEU A 876 34.22 -10.95 -4.23
C LEU A 876 35.25 -10.09 -4.96
N PHE A 877 34.79 -9.06 -5.66
CA PHE A 877 35.61 -8.07 -6.33
C PHE A 877 35.52 -6.74 -5.59
N HIS A 878 36.67 -6.13 -5.29
CA HIS A 878 36.71 -4.74 -4.84
C HIS A 878 36.69 -3.89 -6.11
N ASN A 879 35.77 -2.92 -6.19
CA ASN A 879 35.76 -1.96 -7.29
C ASN A 879 37.07 -1.14 -7.21
N GLU A 880 38.05 -1.46 -8.06
CA GLU A 880 39.10 -0.52 -8.49
C GLU A 880 38.60 0.32 -9.67
#